data_AF-A0A964RYL1-F1
#
_entry.id   AF-A0A964RYL1-F1
#
_cell.length_a   1.000
_cell.length_b   1.000
_cell.length_c   1.000
_cell.angle_alpha   90.00
_cell.angle_beta   90.00
_cell.angle_gamma   90.00
#
_symmetry.space_group_name_H-M   'P 1'
#
loop_
_entity.id
_entity.type
_entity.pdbx_description
1 polymer ?
#
loop_
_entity_poly.entity_id
_entity_poly.type
_entity_poly.pdbx_seq_one_letter_code
_entity_poly.pdbx_strand_id
1 'polypeptide(L)'
;MEQVVILHTGGTPVKLNNKFTGLIFDVDGWLNEFKYNNVSYKFYSHESFRRADQNRKGLSNYFNVSKYLLYIQYIGNEIPTAYDLVNLETFDFKPFIASVGDNVSVNIVNFEYPYNYYYKNKKYSFNVEIDPVTNNVRRYIDLETQKLNFPANATAVDNYINLNIGPTGYFFKKNGGDQIEIWQIDDFKKATFCRILTLSAFVISYINKDIFSKIIDSTTELVLDAAANSSTPDIIGLTDIEIMIFLLKKSWGYYYIPGSNLPHREDFDAVLSNTPNEEEYLTYLNSLDNFYNQAYVLQDLLAAQPAEKKFKPLMALLPVPALILVPLRLRIEVLKDLMKNPINQQIELFVLRIIHSISNDDANIFLDFLLKKEDGLTTVFQVLYEKMDDERLTRLPFLSLVVYELPNRMHFVTALFNLWKVSKYNFYRPDGFINQQCYFFTDEGRPYVKYSNGKLKEIILEYGQSELDIFPESDIPTLKLFVATSVNYKCLKALEGIFVTIEKDVNYIRYYETQGGGHITGTSVPSKKTETQYHLYQPLTITGHKTQGVVIPNETSIPAFLFYYTQDYEKLKQIDAAISLAIEIGIEAIAFFYLTGGLTTLKHLGHLRELLNIQAAIEGGIAANETVLIWTGLEAGTEVFSVTASVISSLSNYNATILPEGPERDQQIEVSKTFMWLSIISAGGAALFRYKAVKSAEQVLNSIADGINTNIPSNVLEVLTHLKGQKTVALAQFQGSLASYNNITAKLNSYTDELKAAFWTDFNSVQDSTFWNRLNSNQQYIDNWRDLYLMGAPERMSINFVSDTPLVNGMVTYYQVSGLKEILIPLAYNEKVNFFRKYSQLDNTTFQKITNQPNRLELIIEYERGFKTGPDKFDDNDIMDIIASDLEESHINLLRIKNTTILREALQEYIDRINNQTIPVDRIIQIHDGEPFTFFSTPPNPNRRAARIKRTNTLLVEIQKYSDGIPSGDIIKENYLSGDQISIQKILNEVPQSQLDSSFFRDITNHDEFNIFKRKAFDLGDKNPGGISRSRVDDSEVKFIYNFLNDHWNTADRFDIVFESKLYTCQSCQGYYTYLLKMGDEFGKTLNITVKSNPKIGTASDIIIN
;
A
#
# COMPACT_ATOMS: atom_id res chain seq x y z
N MET A 1 58.12 33.13 -0.18
CA MET A 1 57.12 34.08 0.32
C MET A 1 56.37 33.35 1.43
N GLU A 2 56.30 33.93 2.62
CA GLU A 2 55.51 33.34 3.72
C GLU A 2 54.06 33.79 3.55
N GLN A 3 53.11 32.86 3.55
CA GLN A 3 51.67 33.14 3.42
C GLN A 3 50.89 32.38 4.49
N VAL A 4 49.97 33.06 5.17
CA VAL A 4 49.04 32.39 6.09
C VAL A 4 47.76 32.00 5.35
N VAL A 5 47.36 30.74 5.51
CA VAL A 5 46.17 30.13 4.90
C VAL A 5 45.32 29.45 5.98
N ILE A 6 44.09 29.07 5.65
CA ILE A 6 43.16 28.42 6.60
C ILE A 6 42.84 27.01 6.12
N LEU A 7 42.91 26.05 7.04
CA LEU A 7 42.72 24.62 6.76
C LEU A 7 41.27 24.17 6.95
N HIS A 8 40.78 23.28 6.07
CA HIS A 8 39.52 22.54 6.25
C HIS A 8 39.41 21.80 7.60
N THR A 9 40.54 21.36 8.19
CA THR A 9 40.58 20.68 9.48
C THR A 9 40.36 21.67 10.64
N GLY A 10 39.10 22.07 10.82
CA GLY A 10 38.63 22.83 11.96
C GLY A 10 39.01 24.30 11.97
N GLY A 11 39.25 24.95 10.82
CA GLY A 11 39.42 26.41 10.81
C GLY A 11 40.82 26.90 11.19
N THR A 12 41.82 26.02 11.26
CA THR A 12 43.13 26.37 11.82
C THR A 12 43.95 27.19 10.82
N PRO A 13 44.48 28.37 11.21
CA PRO A 13 45.39 29.14 10.37
C PRO A 13 46.82 28.59 10.42
N VAL A 14 47.47 28.45 9.26
CA VAL A 14 48.85 27.95 9.14
C VAL A 14 49.71 28.84 8.25
N LYS A 15 50.95 29.05 8.66
CA LYS A 15 51.96 29.87 7.98
C LYS A 15 52.83 28.99 7.09
N LEU A 16 52.59 29.05 5.79
CA LEU A 16 53.30 28.27 4.79
C LEU A 16 54.60 28.99 4.37
N ASN A 17 55.69 28.23 4.31
CA ASN A 17 57.00 28.71 3.86
C ASN A 17 57.25 28.37 2.37
N ASN A 18 58.45 28.68 1.87
CA ASN A 18 58.83 28.47 0.46
C ASN A 18 58.89 26.98 0.01
N LYS A 19 58.78 26.02 0.92
CA LYS A 19 58.71 24.59 0.55
C LYS A 19 57.31 24.18 0.06
N PHE A 20 56.32 25.02 0.34
CA PHE A 20 54.96 24.85 -0.17
C PHE A 20 54.85 25.52 -1.55
N THR A 21 54.39 24.75 -2.53
CA THR A 21 54.16 25.22 -3.91
C THR A 21 52.83 24.71 -4.42
N GLY A 22 52.32 25.28 -5.52
CA GLY A 22 51.08 24.81 -6.17
C GLY A 22 49.85 24.84 -5.24
N LEU A 23 49.69 25.91 -4.46
CA LEU A 23 48.55 26.08 -3.56
C LEU A 23 47.25 26.22 -4.36
N ILE A 24 46.28 25.36 -4.08
CA ILE A 24 44.93 25.39 -4.65
C ILE A 24 43.95 25.58 -3.49
N PHE A 25 43.03 26.53 -3.66
CA PHE A 25 41.98 26.84 -2.70
C PHE A 25 40.61 26.44 -3.28
N ASP A 26 39.67 26.08 -2.42
CA ASP A 26 38.28 25.88 -2.82
C ASP A 26 37.54 27.21 -2.99
N VAL A 27 36.25 27.14 -3.36
CA VAL A 27 35.44 28.34 -3.63
C VAL A 27 35.15 29.19 -2.40
N ASP A 28 35.23 28.59 -1.21
CA ASP A 28 35.03 29.27 0.07
C ASP A 28 36.36 29.74 0.68
N GLY A 29 37.50 29.49 0.03
CA GLY A 29 38.82 30.00 0.40
C GLY A 29 39.64 29.09 1.32
N TRP A 30 39.20 27.85 1.52
CA TRP A 30 39.96 26.83 2.26
C TRP A 30 41.14 26.33 1.42
N LEU A 31 42.27 26.01 2.06
CA LEU A 31 43.34 25.28 1.38
C LEU A 31 42.85 23.89 1.02
N ASN A 32 42.87 23.52 -0.27
CA ASN A 32 42.40 22.22 -0.73
C ASN A 32 43.55 21.30 -1.17
N GLU A 33 44.53 21.83 -1.90
CA GLU A 33 45.69 21.05 -2.39
C GLU A 33 46.97 21.89 -2.36
N PHE A 34 48.11 21.23 -2.13
CA PHE A 34 49.43 21.85 -2.20
C PHE A 34 50.52 20.80 -2.48
N LYS A 35 51.72 21.26 -2.80
CA LYS A 35 52.93 20.44 -2.85
C LYS A 35 53.90 20.84 -1.74
N TYR A 36 54.40 19.87 -0.98
CA TYR A 36 55.47 20.06 -0.01
C TYR A 36 56.68 19.21 -0.39
N ASN A 37 57.83 19.83 -0.63
CA ASN A 37 59.03 19.16 -1.15
C ASN A 37 58.73 18.26 -2.37
N ASN A 38 57.94 18.78 -3.33
CA ASN A 38 57.47 18.09 -4.54
C ASN A 38 56.49 16.91 -4.33
N VAL A 39 56.04 16.63 -3.11
CA VAL A 39 54.97 15.65 -2.85
C VAL A 39 53.62 16.39 -2.80
N SER A 40 52.65 15.94 -3.59
CA SER A 40 51.29 16.50 -3.59
C SER A 40 50.47 15.98 -2.42
N TYR A 41 49.82 16.90 -1.71
CA TYR A 41 48.86 16.62 -0.65
C TYR A 41 47.53 17.30 -0.96
N LYS A 42 46.43 16.57 -0.79
CA LYS A 42 45.06 17.07 -1.01
C LYS A 42 44.17 16.73 0.18
N PHE A 43 43.25 17.64 0.50
CA PHE A 43 42.23 17.37 1.48
C PHE A 43 41.24 16.33 0.95
N TYR A 44 41.04 15.27 1.71
CA TYR A 44 39.98 14.30 1.48
C TYR A 44 39.09 14.26 2.72
N SER A 45 37.78 14.31 2.50
CA SER A 45 36.79 14.17 3.56
C SER A 45 36.58 12.70 3.89
N HIS A 46 35.97 12.46 5.05
CA HIS A 46 35.52 11.14 5.48
C HIS A 46 34.78 10.33 4.39
N GLU A 47 33.88 10.99 3.64
CA GLU A 47 33.07 10.38 2.60
C GLU A 47 33.88 9.97 1.36
N SER A 48 35.09 10.51 1.20
CA SER A 48 36.00 10.17 0.11
C SER A 48 36.64 8.78 0.28
N PHE A 49 36.46 8.11 1.41
CA PHE A 49 37.05 6.79 1.69
C PHE A 49 36.08 5.65 1.39
N ARG A 50 36.61 4.43 1.22
CA ARG A 50 35.79 3.24 0.99
C ARG A 50 34.83 3.04 2.16
N ARG A 51 33.59 2.66 1.85
CA ARG A 51 32.53 2.46 2.86
C ARG A 51 32.94 1.55 4.02
N ALA A 52 33.73 0.51 3.75
CA ALA A 52 34.23 -0.42 4.78
C ALA A 52 35.20 0.24 5.79
N ASP A 53 35.88 1.32 5.39
CA ASP A 53 36.86 2.03 6.21
C ASP A 53 36.29 3.27 6.89
N GLN A 54 35.10 3.75 6.50
CA GLN A 54 34.48 4.97 7.03
C GLN A 54 34.27 4.92 8.55
N ASN A 55 34.24 3.76 9.20
CA ASN A 55 34.17 3.71 10.67
C ASN A 55 35.45 4.20 11.39
N ARG A 56 36.53 4.48 10.65
CA ARG A 56 37.82 4.92 11.19
C ARG A 56 37.84 6.43 11.48
N LYS A 57 38.52 6.79 12.57
CA LYS A 57 38.79 8.19 12.92
C LYS A 57 39.93 8.76 12.07
N GLY A 58 39.91 10.07 11.85
CA GLY A 58 41.01 10.79 11.17
C GLY A 58 40.95 10.81 9.64
N LEU A 59 39.84 10.37 9.05
CA LEU A 59 39.66 10.32 7.59
C LEU A 59 39.43 11.68 6.92
N SER A 60 39.20 12.75 7.68
CA SER A 60 39.10 14.12 7.15
C SER A 60 40.43 14.85 7.35
N ASN A 61 41.35 14.78 6.39
CA ASN A 61 42.68 15.38 6.49
C ASN A 61 43.37 15.55 5.12
N TYR A 62 44.60 16.06 5.10
CA TYR A 62 45.42 16.21 3.90
C TYR A 62 46.31 14.99 3.71
N PHE A 63 46.01 14.21 2.67
CA PHE A 63 46.69 12.95 2.38
C PHE A 63 47.59 13.10 1.14
N ASN A 64 48.68 12.34 1.13
CA ASN A 64 49.52 12.17 -0.06
C ASN A 64 48.69 11.64 -1.22
N VAL A 65 48.56 12.44 -2.29
CA VAL A 65 47.65 12.17 -3.42
C VAL A 65 47.97 10.84 -4.09
N SER A 66 49.25 10.56 -4.37
CA SER A 66 49.66 9.33 -5.05
C SER A 66 49.33 8.09 -4.22
N LYS A 67 49.51 8.16 -2.90
CA LYS A 67 49.23 7.04 -1.98
C LYS A 67 47.73 6.83 -1.78
N TYR A 68 46.96 7.92 -1.68
CA TYR A 68 45.51 7.86 -1.65
C TYR A 68 44.93 7.24 -2.93
N LEU A 69 45.44 7.60 -4.12
CA LEU A 69 45.01 7.02 -5.39
C LEU A 69 45.26 5.50 -5.46
N LEU A 70 46.43 5.02 -5.03
CA LEU A 70 46.73 3.59 -4.92
C LEU A 70 45.74 2.87 -3.99
N TYR A 71 45.44 3.46 -2.83
CA TYR A 71 44.46 2.93 -1.88
C TYR A 71 43.08 2.82 -2.50
N ILE A 72 42.56 3.90 -3.09
CA ILE A 72 41.17 3.93 -3.55
C ILE A 72 40.98 3.07 -4.81
N GLN A 73 41.97 3.03 -5.71
CA GLN A 73 41.96 2.24 -6.94
C GLN A 73 42.25 0.75 -6.72
N TYR A 74 42.97 0.40 -5.63
CA TYR A 74 43.48 -0.96 -5.39
C TYR A 74 44.48 -1.45 -6.46
N ILE A 75 45.38 -0.59 -6.92
CA ILE A 75 46.33 -0.92 -7.99
C ILE A 75 47.76 -0.78 -7.48
N GLY A 76 48.64 -1.69 -7.92
CA GLY A 76 50.07 -1.70 -7.58
C GLY A 76 50.46 -2.80 -6.60
N ASN A 77 51.77 -2.96 -6.39
CA ASN A 77 52.33 -4.03 -5.54
C ASN A 77 52.35 -3.66 -4.05
N GLU A 78 52.25 -2.36 -3.73
CA GLU A 78 52.25 -1.82 -2.36
C GLU A 78 51.03 -0.91 -2.17
N ILE A 79 49.86 -1.51 -1.93
CA ILE A 79 48.60 -0.78 -1.74
C ILE A 79 48.52 -0.34 -0.27
N PRO A 80 48.50 0.97 0.02
CA PRO A 80 48.33 1.47 1.39
C PRO A 80 46.96 1.07 1.94
N THR A 81 46.88 0.68 3.20
CA THR A 81 45.60 0.52 3.90
C THR A 81 45.07 1.90 4.36
N ALA A 82 43.79 1.99 4.72
CA ALA A 82 43.26 3.20 5.35
C ALA A 82 44.01 3.55 6.65
N TYR A 83 44.54 2.55 7.36
CA TYR A 83 45.41 2.78 8.53
C TYR A 83 46.72 3.46 8.14
N ASP A 84 47.36 3.00 7.06
CA ASP A 84 48.61 3.59 6.56
C ASP A 84 48.37 5.04 6.10
N LEU A 85 47.24 5.31 5.44
CA LEU A 85 46.90 6.67 5.04
C LEU A 85 46.76 7.63 6.23
N VAL A 86 46.01 7.23 7.25
CA VAL A 86 45.75 8.08 8.44
C VAL A 86 47.01 8.29 9.29
N ASN A 87 47.87 7.27 9.41
CA ASN A 87 48.98 7.33 10.36
C ASN A 87 50.34 7.64 9.72
N LEU A 88 50.52 7.35 8.43
CA LEU A 88 51.82 7.45 7.75
C LEU A 88 51.82 8.45 6.58
N GLU A 89 50.68 8.67 5.92
CA GLU A 89 50.62 9.47 4.68
C GLU A 89 49.83 10.78 4.84
N THR A 90 49.51 11.16 6.08
CA THR A 90 48.86 12.42 6.42
C THR A 90 49.90 13.52 6.68
N PHE A 91 49.63 14.74 6.19
CA PHE A 91 50.52 15.88 6.45
C PHE A 91 50.35 16.44 7.87
N ASP A 92 51.46 16.63 8.61
CA ASP A 92 51.42 17.26 9.93
C ASP A 92 51.61 18.78 9.87
N PHE A 93 50.55 19.51 10.14
CA PHE A 93 50.53 20.97 10.18
C PHE A 93 51.00 21.60 11.50
N LYS A 94 51.21 20.82 12.57
CA LYS A 94 51.62 21.36 13.89
C LYS A 94 52.83 22.30 13.83
N PRO A 95 53.89 22.04 13.06
CA PRO A 95 55.05 22.93 12.98
C PRO A 95 54.77 24.25 12.25
N PHE A 96 53.60 24.39 11.62
CA PHE A 96 53.25 25.50 10.74
C PHE A 96 52.08 26.32 11.27
N ILE A 97 51.59 26.08 12.49
CA ILE A 97 50.50 26.88 13.08
C ILE A 97 50.93 28.35 13.12
N ALA A 98 50.08 29.24 12.61
CA ALA A 98 50.36 30.67 12.57
C ALA A 98 50.34 31.29 13.97
N SER A 99 51.11 32.37 14.16
CA SER A 99 51.16 33.11 15.43
C SER A 99 50.10 34.22 15.44
N VAL A 100 49.61 34.56 16.64
CA VAL A 100 48.73 35.73 16.84
C VAL A 100 49.41 36.97 16.27
N GLY A 101 48.68 37.74 15.45
CA GLY A 101 49.19 38.91 14.74
C GLY A 101 49.73 38.64 13.33
N ASP A 102 49.92 37.39 12.91
CA ASP A 102 50.25 37.10 11.51
C ASP A 102 49.10 37.50 10.57
N ASN A 103 49.42 38.05 9.40
CA ASN A 103 48.43 38.50 8.42
C ASN A 103 47.90 37.33 7.57
N VAL A 104 46.59 37.15 7.56
CA VAL A 104 45.84 36.17 6.77
C VAL A 104 45.23 36.85 5.55
N SER A 105 45.39 36.23 4.39
CA SER A 105 44.77 36.67 3.14
C SER A 105 44.01 35.51 2.50
N VAL A 106 42.68 35.60 2.48
CA VAL A 106 41.79 34.58 1.89
C VAL A 106 41.11 35.15 0.65
N ASN A 107 41.07 34.39 -0.43
CA ASN A 107 40.24 34.72 -1.60
C ASN A 107 39.07 33.74 -1.64
N ILE A 108 37.85 34.25 -1.75
CA ILE A 108 36.64 33.44 -1.97
C ILE A 108 36.01 33.81 -3.31
N VAL A 109 35.24 32.89 -3.88
CA VAL A 109 34.47 33.16 -5.10
C VAL A 109 33.14 33.81 -4.69
N ASN A 110 32.84 34.97 -5.26
CA ASN A 110 31.66 35.77 -4.99
C ASN A 110 30.63 35.63 -6.13
N PHE A 111 29.44 35.13 -5.80
CA PHE A 111 28.33 34.87 -6.74
C PHE A 111 27.25 35.96 -6.73
N GLU A 112 27.41 37.01 -5.94
CA GLU A 112 26.43 38.12 -5.84
C GLU A 112 26.49 39.04 -7.06
N TYR A 113 25.70 40.13 -7.07
CA TYR A 113 25.70 41.14 -8.14
C TYR A 113 27.11 41.69 -8.48
N PRO A 114 27.45 41.99 -9.75
CA PRO A 114 26.68 41.73 -10.98
C PRO A 114 26.72 40.27 -11.46
N TYR A 115 25.60 39.77 -11.98
CA TYR A 115 25.39 38.35 -12.30
C TYR A 115 25.85 37.91 -13.70
N ASN A 116 26.26 38.84 -14.55
CA ASN A 116 26.79 38.59 -15.89
C ASN A 116 28.32 38.38 -15.94
N TYR A 117 28.96 38.25 -14.78
CA TYR A 117 30.39 37.94 -14.68
C TYR A 117 30.58 36.44 -14.49
N TYR A 118 31.53 35.86 -15.24
CA TYR A 118 31.86 34.43 -15.12
C TYR A 118 32.24 34.04 -13.69
N TYR A 119 33.06 34.82 -12.99
CA TYR A 119 33.15 34.81 -11.52
C TYR A 119 33.82 36.09 -11.00
N LYS A 120 33.65 36.35 -9.70
CA LYS A 120 34.33 37.43 -8.98
C LYS A 120 35.11 36.83 -7.81
N ASN A 121 36.27 37.41 -7.48
CA ASN A 121 37.00 37.02 -6.28
C ASN A 121 36.82 38.11 -5.22
N LYS A 122 36.46 37.73 -4.00
CA LYS A 122 36.44 38.63 -2.86
C LYS A 122 37.60 38.28 -1.94
N LYS A 123 38.53 39.22 -1.78
CA LYS A 123 39.72 39.05 -0.96
C LYS A 123 39.46 39.59 0.44
N TYR A 124 39.57 38.74 1.43
CA TYR A 124 39.55 39.09 2.84
C TYR A 124 40.97 39.19 3.39
N SER A 125 41.24 40.21 4.20
CA SER A 125 42.52 40.37 4.90
C SER A 125 42.30 40.77 6.35
N PHE A 126 42.95 40.06 7.27
CA PHE A 126 42.85 40.23 8.71
C PHE A 126 44.04 39.60 9.42
N ASN A 127 44.25 39.91 10.70
CA ASN A 127 45.33 39.30 11.50
C ASN A 127 44.80 38.10 12.32
N VAL A 128 45.66 37.12 12.56
CA VAL A 128 45.35 35.99 13.45
C VAL A 128 45.06 36.49 14.86
N GLU A 129 43.93 36.07 15.43
CA GLU A 129 43.44 36.46 16.74
C GLU A 129 43.58 35.31 17.75
N ILE A 130 43.46 35.64 19.04
CA ILE A 130 43.35 34.64 20.10
C ILE A 130 41.88 34.25 20.29
N ASP A 131 41.62 32.97 20.52
CA ASP A 131 40.30 32.47 20.89
C ASP A 131 39.96 32.92 22.33
N PRO A 132 38.83 33.62 22.54
CA PRO A 132 38.50 34.19 23.85
C PRO A 132 38.16 33.13 24.90
N VAL A 133 37.84 31.90 24.50
CA VAL A 133 37.44 30.80 25.39
C VAL A 133 38.62 29.89 25.70
N THR A 134 39.37 29.49 24.67
CA THR A 134 40.45 28.50 24.81
C THR A 134 41.84 29.09 25.03
N ASN A 135 41.99 30.42 24.85
CA ASN A 135 43.27 31.14 24.91
C ASN A 135 44.34 30.59 23.93
N ASN A 136 43.91 29.85 22.90
CA ASN A 136 44.73 29.35 21.81
C ASN A 136 44.53 30.22 20.56
N VAL A 137 45.28 29.93 19.48
CA VAL A 137 45.05 30.55 18.17
C VAL A 137 43.60 30.33 17.73
N ARG A 138 42.90 31.41 17.35
CA ARG A 138 41.50 31.36 16.92
C ARG A 138 41.32 30.47 15.71
N ARG A 139 40.25 29.66 15.75
CA ARG A 139 39.77 28.89 14.60
C ARG A 139 38.75 29.71 13.83
N TYR A 140 38.89 29.75 12.51
CA TYR A 140 38.06 30.54 11.59
C TYR A 140 37.00 29.69 10.90
N ILE A 141 36.40 28.74 11.62
CA ILE A 141 35.31 27.91 11.13
C ILE A 141 34.04 28.25 11.91
N ASP A 142 32.93 28.39 11.19
CA ASP A 142 31.61 28.32 11.76
C ASP A 142 31.21 26.84 11.88
N LEU A 143 30.96 26.36 13.10
CA LEU A 143 30.66 24.96 13.33
C LEU A 143 29.28 24.54 12.79
N GLU A 144 28.34 25.47 12.70
CA GLU A 144 26.99 25.20 12.19
C GLU A 144 26.98 25.15 10.66
N THR A 145 27.59 26.14 10.02
CA THR A 145 27.57 26.25 8.56
C THR A 145 28.77 25.61 7.86
N GLN A 146 29.81 25.23 8.60
CA GLN A 146 31.11 24.77 8.10
C GLN A 146 31.81 25.77 7.15
N LYS A 147 31.38 27.04 7.16
CA LYS A 147 31.97 28.12 6.36
C LYS A 147 33.06 28.86 7.13
N LEU A 148 33.86 29.63 6.39
CA LEU A 148 34.83 30.54 7.01
C LEU A 148 34.12 31.62 7.82
N ASN A 149 34.50 31.72 9.10
CA ASN A 149 34.01 32.75 10.01
C ASN A 149 35.04 33.88 10.10
N PHE A 150 34.87 34.93 9.29
CA PHE A 150 35.77 36.08 9.27
C PHE A 150 35.58 36.97 10.51
N PRO A 151 36.66 37.50 11.10
CA PRO A 151 36.55 38.44 12.20
C PRO A 151 35.93 39.77 11.74
N ALA A 152 35.27 40.49 12.65
CA ALA A 152 34.53 41.71 12.32
C ALA A 152 35.41 42.85 11.76
N ASN A 153 36.72 42.80 12.02
CA ASN A 153 37.72 43.75 11.51
C ASN A 153 38.30 43.34 10.14
N ALA A 154 37.84 42.25 9.54
CA ALA A 154 38.35 41.81 8.24
C ALA A 154 38.02 42.81 7.14
N THR A 155 39.05 43.21 6.39
CA THR A 155 38.89 44.07 5.22
C THR A 155 38.54 43.20 4.01
N ALA A 156 37.42 43.49 3.34
CA ALA A 156 37.02 42.81 2.12
C ALA A 156 37.21 43.71 0.89
N VAL A 157 37.86 43.19 -0.15
CA VAL A 157 38.06 43.88 -1.43
C VAL A 157 37.58 42.98 -2.55
N ASP A 158 36.63 43.46 -3.35
CA ASP A 158 36.20 42.77 -4.56
C ASP A 158 37.23 42.96 -5.69
N ASN A 159 37.77 41.85 -6.18
CA ASN A 159 38.62 41.75 -7.36
C ASN A 159 37.81 41.15 -8.51
N TYR A 160 37.50 41.97 -9.50
CA TYR A 160 36.79 41.55 -10.71
C TYR A 160 37.77 40.87 -11.66
N ILE A 161 37.67 39.55 -11.80
CA ILE A 161 38.42 38.81 -12.81
C ILE A 161 37.44 38.45 -13.94
N ASN A 162 37.44 39.23 -15.01
CA ASN A 162 36.61 38.93 -16.18
C ASN A 162 37.30 37.87 -17.06
N LEU A 163 37.09 36.58 -16.77
CA LEU A 163 37.60 35.45 -17.57
C LEU A 163 36.59 34.95 -18.63
N ASN A 164 35.69 35.81 -19.11
CA ASN A 164 34.75 35.47 -20.19
C ASN A 164 35.42 35.15 -21.55
N ILE A 165 36.75 35.28 -21.66
CA ILE A 165 37.53 35.12 -22.90
C ILE A 165 38.32 33.81 -22.80
N GLY A 166 37.62 32.68 -22.87
CA GLY A 166 38.19 31.34 -22.81
C GLY A 166 37.09 30.28 -22.83
N PRO A 167 37.44 28.99 -23.01
CA PRO A 167 36.47 27.90 -23.19
C PRO A 167 35.32 27.89 -22.18
N THR A 168 35.65 27.90 -20.89
CA THR A 168 34.66 27.84 -19.81
C THR A 168 33.86 29.14 -19.65
N GLY A 169 34.43 30.27 -20.06
CA GLY A 169 33.71 31.54 -20.20
C GLY A 169 32.72 31.51 -21.36
N TYR A 170 33.08 30.91 -22.49
CA TYR A 170 32.16 30.71 -23.61
C TYR A 170 31.01 29.77 -23.23
N PHE A 171 31.31 28.69 -22.52
CA PHE A 171 30.28 27.82 -21.94
C PHE A 171 29.32 28.59 -21.03
N PHE A 172 29.84 29.38 -20.08
CA PHE A 172 29.02 30.19 -19.17
C PHE A 172 28.05 31.09 -19.94
N LYS A 173 28.54 31.78 -20.98
CA LYS A 173 27.72 32.68 -21.81
C LYS A 173 26.67 31.97 -22.62
N LYS A 174 27.04 30.88 -23.31
CA LYS A 174 26.13 30.13 -24.20
C LYS A 174 24.97 29.50 -23.42
N ASN A 175 25.19 29.15 -22.15
CA ASN A 175 24.21 28.51 -21.27
C ASN A 175 23.52 29.50 -20.32
N GLY A 176 23.18 30.71 -20.81
CA GLY A 176 22.35 31.67 -20.09
C GLY A 176 23.06 32.60 -19.11
N GLY A 177 24.39 32.48 -18.92
CA GLY A 177 25.15 33.30 -17.95
C GLY A 177 25.06 34.81 -18.18
N ASP A 178 25.07 35.26 -19.43
CA ASP A 178 24.92 36.69 -19.78
C ASP A 178 23.46 37.19 -19.61
N GLN A 179 22.49 36.28 -19.42
CA GLN A 179 21.06 36.60 -19.32
C GLN A 179 20.53 36.63 -17.88
N ILE A 180 21.28 36.12 -16.90
CA ILE A 180 20.82 36.04 -15.50
C ILE A 180 20.40 37.41 -14.97
N GLU A 181 21.15 38.46 -15.31
CA GLU A 181 20.88 39.82 -14.83
C GLU A 181 19.50 40.34 -15.27
N ILE A 182 19.09 40.03 -16.51
CA ILE A 182 17.83 40.49 -17.10
C ILE A 182 16.62 39.61 -16.75
N TRP A 183 16.83 38.43 -16.16
CA TRP A 183 15.74 37.56 -15.71
C TRP A 183 14.89 38.25 -14.64
N GLN A 184 13.56 38.11 -14.76
CA GLN A 184 12.58 38.70 -13.85
C GLN A 184 12.36 37.79 -12.61
N ILE A 185 13.45 37.50 -11.90
CA ILE A 185 13.49 36.68 -10.67
C ILE A 185 14.24 37.44 -9.57
N ASP A 186 14.10 37.03 -8.31
CA ASP A 186 14.76 37.68 -7.19
C ASP A 186 16.29 37.51 -7.19
N ASP A 187 17.00 38.42 -6.52
CA ASP A 187 18.46 38.47 -6.47
C ASP A 187 19.09 37.23 -5.84
N PHE A 188 18.41 36.61 -4.88
CA PHE A 188 18.89 35.37 -4.27
C PHE A 188 18.90 34.24 -5.31
N LYS A 189 17.83 34.07 -6.08
CA LYS A 189 17.79 33.09 -7.18
C LYS A 189 18.81 33.41 -8.26
N LYS A 190 19.01 34.68 -8.63
CA LYS A 190 20.07 35.07 -9.57
C LYS A 190 21.45 34.66 -9.08
N ALA A 191 21.76 34.89 -7.81
CA ALA A 191 23.01 34.46 -7.20
C ALA A 191 23.16 32.93 -7.22
N THR A 192 22.09 32.18 -7.00
CA THR A 192 22.07 30.71 -7.09
C THR A 192 22.37 30.23 -8.52
N PHE A 193 21.71 30.77 -9.55
CA PHE A 193 22.00 30.40 -10.94
C PHE A 193 23.44 30.74 -11.35
N CYS A 194 23.91 31.93 -10.97
CA CYS A 194 25.29 32.36 -11.20
C CYS A 194 26.29 31.39 -10.55
N ARG A 195 26.04 31.01 -9.29
CA ARG A 195 26.81 29.99 -8.57
C ARG A 195 26.84 28.67 -9.31
N ILE A 196 25.69 28.13 -9.70
CA ILE A 196 25.59 26.82 -10.35
C ILE A 196 26.35 26.79 -11.69
N LEU A 197 26.18 27.81 -12.53
CA LEU A 197 26.87 27.91 -13.82
C LEU A 197 28.39 28.08 -13.66
N THR A 198 28.81 28.94 -12.72
CA THR A 198 30.23 29.16 -12.42
C THR A 198 30.90 27.87 -11.96
N LEU A 199 30.27 27.15 -11.03
CA LEU A 199 30.77 25.88 -10.53
C LEU A 199 30.81 24.81 -11.64
N SER A 200 29.79 24.75 -12.50
CA SER A 200 29.75 23.80 -13.63
C SER A 200 30.95 24.01 -14.56
N ALA A 201 31.23 25.26 -14.88
CA ALA A 201 32.36 25.66 -15.70
C ALA A 201 33.72 25.37 -15.03
N PHE A 202 33.84 25.51 -13.70
CA PHE A 202 35.04 25.08 -12.97
C PHE A 202 35.24 23.56 -13.04
N VAL A 203 34.18 22.78 -12.82
CA VAL A 203 34.25 21.32 -12.92
C VAL A 203 34.63 20.89 -14.34
N ILE A 204 34.07 21.51 -15.38
CA ILE A 204 34.47 21.29 -16.79
C ILE A 204 35.98 21.54 -16.99
N SER A 205 36.52 22.61 -16.41
CA SER A 205 37.96 22.89 -16.46
C SER A 205 38.77 21.78 -15.80
N TYR A 206 38.34 21.29 -14.64
CA TYR A 206 39.02 20.19 -13.93
C TYR A 206 38.90 18.86 -14.68
N ILE A 207 37.76 18.56 -15.30
CA ILE A 207 37.60 17.38 -16.15
C ILE A 207 38.62 17.40 -17.29
N ASN A 208 38.71 18.51 -18.02
CA ASN A 208 39.64 18.59 -19.15
C ASN A 208 41.11 18.47 -18.68
N LYS A 209 41.45 19.16 -17.59
CA LYS A 209 42.81 19.23 -17.07
C LYS A 209 43.27 17.94 -16.40
N ASP A 210 42.45 17.30 -15.59
CA ASP A 210 42.88 16.22 -14.70
C ASP A 210 42.40 14.84 -15.18
N ILE A 211 41.32 14.77 -15.97
CA ILE A 211 40.75 13.53 -16.50
C ILE A 211 41.14 13.32 -17.96
N PHE A 212 40.70 14.20 -18.85
CA PHE A 212 40.92 14.00 -20.29
C PHE A 212 42.40 13.98 -20.64
N SER A 213 43.20 14.92 -20.12
CA SER A 213 44.65 14.97 -20.35
C SER A 213 45.42 13.70 -19.95
N LYS A 214 44.87 12.88 -19.05
CA LYS A 214 45.47 11.62 -18.60
C LYS A 214 44.97 10.42 -19.40
N ILE A 215 43.74 10.48 -19.87
CA ILE A 215 43.05 9.36 -20.52
C ILE A 215 43.37 9.31 -22.01
N ILE A 216 43.58 10.47 -22.65
CA ILE A 216 44.03 10.58 -24.05
C ILE A 216 45.51 10.98 -24.09
N ASP A 217 46.24 10.43 -25.05
CA ASP A 217 47.63 10.81 -25.26
C ASP A 217 47.74 12.08 -26.13
N SER A 218 48.96 12.60 -26.29
CA SER A 218 49.21 13.78 -27.11
C SER A 218 48.85 13.58 -28.59
N THR A 219 48.84 12.33 -29.08
CA THR A 219 48.49 12.01 -30.47
C THR A 219 46.99 12.15 -30.67
N THR A 220 46.19 11.57 -29.77
CA THR A 220 44.74 11.71 -29.77
C THR A 220 44.33 13.18 -29.64
N GLU A 221 44.96 13.96 -28.76
CA GLU A 221 44.65 15.39 -28.64
C GLU A 221 44.88 16.15 -29.96
N LEU A 222 45.96 15.85 -30.69
CA LEU A 222 46.23 16.41 -32.02
C LEU A 222 45.18 16.00 -33.06
N VAL A 223 44.69 14.75 -33.01
CA VAL A 223 43.62 14.26 -33.89
C VAL A 223 42.33 15.03 -33.64
N LEU A 224 41.96 15.26 -32.38
CA LEU A 224 40.78 16.04 -32.02
C LEU A 224 40.89 17.50 -32.48
N ASP A 225 42.06 18.12 -32.28
CA ASP A 225 42.33 19.48 -32.74
C ASP A 225 42.28 19.59 -34.27
N ALA A 226 42.78 18.58 -34.98
CA ALA A 226 42.70 18.51 -36.44
C ALA A 226 41.25 18.38 -36.92
N ALA A 227 40.42 17.56 -36.26
CA ALA A 227 38.99 17.45 -36.55
C ALA A 227 38.28 18.80 -36.30
N ALA A 228 38.60 19.51 -35.22
CA ALA A 228 38.05 20.82 -34.94
C ALA A 228 38.46 21.85 -36.00
N ASN A 229 39.65 21.71 -36.59
CA ASN A 229 40.15 22.57 -37.67
C ASN A 229 39.64 22.18 -39.08
N SER A 230 38.83 21.13 -39.20
CA SER A 230 38.33 20.64 -40.48
C SER A 230 37.24 21.56 -41.06
N SER A 231 37.25 21.71 -42.39
CA SER A 231 36.11 22.29 -43.13
C SER A 231 34.98 21.28 -43.37
N THR A 232 35.23 20.00 -43.09
CA THR A 232 34.22 18.94 -43.17
C THR A 232 33.44 18.91 -41.86
N PRO A 233 32.10 18.97 -41.88
CA PRO A 233 31.26 18.93 -40.67
C PRO A 233 31.12 17.52 -40.07
N ASP A 234 31.68 16.52 -40.72
CA ASP A 234 31.60 15.11 -40.36
C ASP A 234 32.82 14.69 -39.53
N ILE A 235 32.57 13.90 -38.49
CA ILE A 235 33.56 13.37 -37.55
C ILE A 235 33.70 11.84 -37.62
N ILE A 236 33.16 11.18 -38.66
CA ILE A 236 33.20 9.71 -38.87
C ILE A 236 34.62 9.12 -38.85
N GLY A 237 35.68 9.92 -39.07
CA GLY A 237 37.08 9.46 -39.00
C GLY A 237 37.65 9.26 -37.59
N LEU A 238 36.90 9.64 -36.55
CA LEU A 238 37.29 9.51 -35.15
C LEU A 238 36.83 8.16 -34.56
N THR A 239 37.61 7.61 -33.62
CA THR A 239 37.20 6.47 -32.78
C THR A 239 36.08 6.86 -31.80
N ASP A 240 35.36 5.89 -31.23
CA ASP A 240 34.23 6.16 -30.32
C ASP A 240 34.59 7.06 -29.13
N ILE A 241 35.78 6.86 -28.55
CA ILE A 241 36.29 7.70 -27.45
C ILE A 241 36.65 9.10 -27.92
N GLU A 242 37.23 9.22 -29.12
CA GLU A 242 37.56 10.51 -29.73
C GLU A 242 36.30 11.31 -30.05
N ILE A 243 35.27 10.67 -30.63
CA ILE A 243 33.96 11.27 -30.90
C ILE A 243 33.35 11.82 -29.61
N MET A 244 33.32 11.03 -28.55
CA MET A 244 32.74 11.44 -27.26
C MET A 244 33.48 12.66 -26.68
N ILE A 245 34.81 12.60 -26.60
CA ILE A 245 35.61 13.70 -26.04
C ILE A 245 35.52 14.94 -26.93
N PHE A 246 35.52 14.77 -28.25
CA PHE A 246 35.35 15.86 -29.21
C PHE A 246 34.03 16.61 -28.97
N LEU A 247 32.91 15.89 -28.89
CA LEU A 247 31.59 16.49 -28.72
C LEU A 247 31.43 17.16 -27.36
N LEU A 248 31.97 16.57 -26.29
CA LEU A 248 32.00 17.20 -24.97
C LEU A 248 32.81 18.50 -25.00
N LYS A 249 34.06 18.46 -25.50
CA LYS A 249 34.91 19.66 -25.62
C LYS A 249 34.30 20.73 -26.52
N LYS A 250 33.62 20.34 -27.61
CA LYS A 250 32.87 21.26 -28.47
C LYS A 250 31.74 21.95 -27.69
N SER A 251 30.89 21.19 -27.00
CA SER A 251 29.77 21.72 -26.19
C SER A 251 30.22 22.60 -25.02
N TRP A 252 31.45 22.39 -24.53
CA TRP A 252 32.07 23.18 -23.48
C TRP A 252 32.86 24.38 -23.99
N GLY A 253 32.80 24.66 -25.30
CA GLY A 253 33.42 25.82 -25.92
C GLY A 253 34.94 25.73 -26.12
N TYR A 254 35.58 24.56 -25.95
CA TYR A 254 37.03 24.41 -26.12
C TYR A 254 37.50 24.58 -27.57
N TYR A 255 36.63 24.30 -28.53
CA TYR A 255 36.93 24.49 -29.95
C TYR A 255 36.36 25.79 -30.52
N TYR A 256 35.50 26.49 -29.77
CA TYR A 256 34.84 27.69 -30.23
C TYR A 256 35.84 28.84 -30.41
N ILE A 257 35.82 29.44 -31.60
CA ILE A 257 36.60 30.62 -31.95
C ILE A 257 35.61 31.65 -32.52
N PRO A 258 35.36 32.76 -31.81
CA PRO A 258 34.47 33.81 -32.29
C PRO A 258 34.84 34.28 -33.71
N GLY A 259 33.88 34.20 -34.64
CA GLY A 259 34.06 34.64 -36.03
C GLY A 259 34.84 33.67 -36.93
N SER A 260 35.05 32.42 -36.50
CA SER A 260 35.59 31.36 -37.36
C SER A 260 34.58 30.92 -38.42
N ASN A 261 35.04 30.58 -39.63
CA ASN A 261 34.22 29.99 -40.70
C ASN A 261 34.28 28.45 -40.73
N LEU A 262 34.94 27.83 -39.75
CA LEU A 262 35.08 26.38 -39.65
C LEU A 262 33.85 25.79 -38.93
N PRO A 263 33.16 24.78 -39.48
CA PRO A 263 31.88 24.27 -38.96
C PRO A 263 31.91 23.87 -37.47
N HIS A 264 33.06 23.40 -36.97
CA HIS A 264 33.22 22.95 -35.59
C HIS A 264 33.70 24.03 -34.62
N ARG A 265 34.14 25.19 -35.13
CA ARG A 265 34.66 26.31 -34.33
C ARG A 265 33.79 27.57 -34.40
N GLU A 266 32.93 27.67 -35.41
CA GLU A 266 32.02 28.80 -35.62
C GLU A 266 30.98 28.91 -34.52
N ASP A 267 30.34 27.80 -34.13
CA ASP A 267 29.33 27.76 -33.08
C ASP A 267 29.25 26.38 -32.39
N PHE A 268 28.62 26.37 -31.22
CA PHE A 268 28.27 25.17 -30.47
C PHE A 268 26.91 25.34 -29.77
N ASP A 269 26.21 24.24 -29.55
CA ASP A 269 24.89 24.25 -28.93
C ASP A 269 24.99 24.42 -27.41
N ALA A 270 23.99 25.11 -26.84
CA ALA A 270 23.83 25.17 -25.39
C ALA A 270 23.42 23.78 -24.87
N VAL A 271 23.99 23.38 -23.73
CA VAL A 271 23.65 22.12 -23.05
C VAL A 271 22.50 22.33 -22.06
N LEU A 272 22.31 23.57 -21.60
CA LEU A 272 21.24 24.00 -20.70
C LEU A 272 20.26 24.93 -21.43
N SER A 273 19.00 24.90 -21.01
CA SER A 273 18.00 25.85 -21.48
C SER A 273 18.35 27.29 -21.07
N ASN A 274 18.02 28.26 -21.93
CA ASN A 274 18.17 29.69 -21.63
C ASN A 274 17.05 30.23 -20.71
N THR A 275 16.23 29.34 -20.14
CA THR A 275 15.15 29.68 -19.21
C THR A 275 15.56 29.37 -17.77
N PRO A 276 15.12 30.15 -16.76
CA PRO A 276 15.48 29.93 -15.37
C PRO A 276 14.80 28.68 -14.80
N ASN A 277 15.39 27.51 -15.05
CA ASN A 277 15.00 26.22 -14.49
C ASN A 277 16.07 25.73 -13.51
N GLU A 278 15.87 25.99 -12.22
CA GLU A 278 16.86 25.69 -11.16
C GLU A 278 17.20 24.20 -11.10
N GLU A 279 16.21 23.34 -11.33
CA GLU A 279 16.37 21.88 -11.28
C GLU A 279 17.30 21.38 -12.39
N GLU A 280 17.11 21.87 -13.62
CA GLU A 280 17.94 21.51 -14.77
C GLU A 280 19.41 21.89 -14.52
N TYR A 281 19.64 23.11 -14.04
CA TYR A 281 20.97 23.65 -13.79
C TYR A 281 21.67 22.90 -12.65
N LEU A 282 20.99 22.67 -11.53
CA LEU A 282 21.55 21.95 -10.38
C LEU A 282 21.85 20.48 -10.73
N THR A 283 20.94 19.85 -11.49
CA THR A 283 21.12 18.47 -11.98
C THR A 283 22.37 18.36 -12.82
N TYR A 284 22.63 19.33 -13.71
CA TYR A 284 23.82 19.36 -14.54
C TYR A 284 25.12 19.54 -13.73
N LEU A 285 25.14 20.44 -12.75
CA LEU A 285 26.31 20.62 -11.88
C LEU A 285 26.64 19.34 -11.10
N ASN A 286 25.65 18.78 -10.39
CA ASN A 286 25.83 17.56 -9.60
C ASN A 286 26.30 16.40 -10.47
N SER A 287 25.79 16.35 -11.69
CA SER A 287 26.16 15.39 -12.72
C SER A 287 27.63 15.50 -13.16
N LEU A 288 28.11 16.71 -13.41
CA LEU A 288 29.52 16.96 -13.73
C LEU A 288 30.44 16.65 -12.56
N ASP A 289 30.07 17.05 -11.34
CA ASP A 289 30.85 16.80 -10.12
C ASP A 289 30.97 15.30 -9.86
N ASN A 290 29.87 14.56 -9.99
CA ASN A 290 29.88 13.10 -9.90
C ASN A 290 30.78 12.45 -10.96
N PHE A 291 30.71 12.90 -12.21
CA PHE A 291 31.59 12.41 -13.28
C PHE A 291 33.06 12.66 -12.92
N TYR A 292 33.39 13.90 -12.53
CA TYR A 292 34.75 14.26 -12.16
C TYR A 292 35.28 13.43 -11.00
N ASN A 293 34.53 13.32 -9.90
CA ASN A 293 34.96 12.60 -8.70
C ASN A 293 35.17 11.11 -8.98
N GLN A 294 34.26 10.47 -9.73
CA GLN A 294 34.39 9.05 -10.09
C GLN A 294 35.53 8.81 -11.09
N ALA A 295 35.63 9.65 -12.13
CA ALA A 295 36.70 9.51 -13.12
C ALA A 295 38.08 9.81 -12.52
N TYR A 296 38.18 10.78 -11.59
CA TYR A 296 39.42 11.13 -10.91
C TYR A 296 39.96 9.97 -10.09
N VAL A 297 39.08 9.30 -9.35
CA VAL A 297 39.43 8.10 -8.59
C VAL A 297 39.89 6.98 -9.51
N LEU A 298 39.34 6.84 -10.73
CA LEU A 298 39.68 5.76 -11.68
C LEU A 298 40.72 6.16 -12.75
N GLN A 299 41.27 7.37 -12.69
CA GLN A 299 42.01 7.97 -13.80
C GLN A 299 43.20 7.13 -14.28
N ASP A 300 43.98 6.53 -13.37
CA ASP A 300 45.17 5.77 -13.73
C ASP A 300 44.81 4.40 -14.31
N LEU A 301 43.71 3.79 -13.81
CA LEU A 301 43.14 2.57 -14.39
C LEU A 301 42.62 2.82 -15.81
N LEU A 302 41.89 3.92 -16.00
CA LEU A 302 41.35 4.32 -17.30
C LEU A 302 42.48 4.66 -18.27
N ALA A 303 43.52 5.35 -17.82
CA ALA A 303 44.69 5.67 -18.64
C ALA A 303 45.41 4.41 -19.15
N ALA A 304 45.56 3.39 -18.29
CA ALA A 304 46.26 2.14 -18.61
C ALA A 304 45.49 1.19 -19.56
N GLN A 305 44.18 1.38 -19.74
CA GLN A 305 43.39 0.54 -20.66
C GLN A 305 43.68 0.87 -22.14
N PRO A 306 43.50 -0.08 -23.08
CA PRO A 306 43.46 0.25 -24.51
C PRO A 306 42.29 1.18 -24.85
N ALA A 307 42.43 2.07 -25.85
CA ALA A 307 41.41 3.05 -26.23
C ALA A 307 40.00 2.43 -26.45
N GLU A 308 39.94 1.27 -27.11
CA GLU A 308 38.71 0.50 -27.37
C GLU A 308 37.99 0.06 -26.09
N LYS A 309 38.70 -0.07 -24.96
CA LYS A 309 38.14 -0.50 -23.66
C LYS A 309 37.80 0.68 -22.74
N LYS A 310 38.27 1.89 -23.04
CA LYS A 310 38.04 3.10 -22.23
C LYS A 310 36.64 3.69 -22.42
N PHE A 311 36.06 3.53 -23.60
CA PHE A 311 34.82 4.18 -24.00
C PHE A 311 33.64 3.84 -23.08
N LYS A 312 33.32 2.55 -22.93
CA LYS A 312 32.17 2.09 -22.14
C LYS A 312 32.26 2.47 -20.64
N PRO A 313 33.39 2.28 -19.94
CA PRO A 313 33.54 2.75 -18.56
C PRO A 313 33.37 4.26 -18.40
N LEU A 314 33.94 5.07 -19.31
CA LEU A 314 33.77 6.53 -19.25
C LEU A 314 32.34 6.96 -19.50
N MET A 315 31.70 6.34 -20.48
CA MET A 315 30.30 6.58 -20.79
C MET A 315 29.40 6.19 -19.61
N ALA A 316 29.75 5.15 -18.83
CA ALA A 316 29.03 4.76 -17.62
C ALA A 316 29.04 5.84 -16.53
N LEU A 317 30.09 6.66 -16.50
CA LEU A 317 30.20 7.79 -15.58
C LEU A 317 29.45 9.03 -16.07
N LEU A 318 29.11 9.11 -17.37
CA LEU A 318 28.48 10.30 -17.92
C LEU A 318 27.05 10.48 -17.42
N PRO A 319 26.67 11.73 -17.12
CA PRO A 319 25.30 12.08 -16.78
C PRO A 319 24.41 12.17 -18.03
N VAL A 320 23.08 12.16 -17.83
CA VAL A 320 22.10 12.20 -18.93
C VAL A 320 22.32 13.36 -19.90
N PRO A 321 22.52 14.63 -19.46
CA PRO A 321 22.74 15.74 -20.40
C PRO A 321 24.02 15.60 -21.23
N ALA A 322 25.06 14.93 -20.70
CA ALA A 322 26.28 14.65 -21.43
C ALA A 322 26.13 13.42 -22.36
N LEU A 323 25.34 12.42 -21.96
CA LEU A 323 25.02 11.26 -22.78
C LEU A 323 24.20 11.64 -24.03
N ILE A 324 23.37 12.68 -23.96
CA ILE A 324 22.63 13.20 -25.12
C ILE A 324 23.60 13.59 -26.26
N LEU A 325 24.77 14.13 -25.90
CA LEU A 325 25.81 14.53 -26.87
C LEU A 325 26.49 13.33 -27.53
N VAL A 326 26.41 12.13 -26.94
CA VAL A 326 26.97 10.91 -27.54
C VAL A 326 26.05 10.43 -28.67
N PRO A 327 26.57 10.13 -29.87
CA PRO A 327 25.73 9.68 -30.98
C PRO A 327 24.86 8.49 -30.61
N LEU A 328 23.59 8.52 -31.06
CA LEU A 328 22.60 7.47 -30.76
C LEU A 328 23.11 6.06 -31.09
N ARG A 329 23.85 5.91 -32.20
CA ARG A 329 24.44 4.64 -32.61
C ARG A 329 25.31 4.02 -31.51
N LEU A 330 26.22 4.80 -30.92
CA LEU A 330 27.14 4.32 -29.89
C LEU A 330 26.38 3.98 -28.59
N ARG A 331 25.36 4.78 -28.26
CA ARG A 331 24.44 4.50 -27.15
C ARG A 331 23.74 3.15 -27.31
N ILE A 332 23.22 2.86 -28.51
CA ILE A 332 22.60 1.58 -28.85
C ILE A 332 23.61 0.43 -28.79
N GLU A 333 24.82 0.61 -29.33
CA GLU A 333 25.88 -0.43 -29.29
C GLU A 333 26.28 -0.78 -27.86
N VAL A 334 26.37 0.20 -26.96
CA VAL A 334 26.63 -0.01 -25.53
C VAL A 334 25.46 -0.75 -24.86
N LEU A 335 24.21 -0.37 -25.16
CA LEU A 335 23.04 -1.11 -24.65
C LEU A 335 23.06 -2.58 -25.08
N LYS A 336 23.37 -2.85 -26.36
CA LYS A 336 23.54 -4.22 -26.88
C LYS A 336 24.60 -5.00 -26.13
N ASP A 337 25.74 -4.39 -25.84
CA ASP A 337 26.81 -5.04 -25.09
C ASP A 337 26.43 -5.29 -23.62
N LEU A 338 25.71 -4.36 -22.99
CA LEU A 338 25.21 -4.51 -21.61
C LEU A 338 24.17 -5.63 -21.48
N MET A 339 23.32 -5.83 -22.49
CA MET A 339 22.32 -6.91 -22.49
C MET A 339 22.94 -8.32 -22.48
N LYS A 340 24.17 -8.50 -22.98
CA LYS A 340 24.83 -9.82 -23.05
C LYS A 340 25.21 -10.41 -21.70
N ASN A 341 25.28 -9.59 -20.65
CA ASN A 341 25.73 -10.00 -19.33
C ASN A 341 24.62 -9.81 -18.27
N PRO A 342 24.74 -10.46 -17.09
CA PRO A 342 23.94 -10.10 -15.92
C PRO A 342 24.17 -8.62 -15.58
N ILE A 343 23.08 -7.91 -15.35
CA ILE A 343 23.12 -6.49 -15.00
C ILE A 343 23.04 -6.41 -13.47
N ASN A 344 23.96 -5.66 -12.86
CA ASN A 344 23.87 -5.30 -11.45
C ASN A 344 23.27 -3.89 -11.32
N GLN A 345 22.92 -3.46 -10.11
CA GLN A 345 22.29 -2.16 -9.88
C GLN A 345 23.02 -0.96 -10.52
N GLN A 346 24.37 -0.93 -10.51
CA GLN A 346 25.11 0.16 -11.14
C GLN A 346 24.95 0.16 -12.66
N ILE A 347 24.86 -1.03 -13.26
CA ILE A 347 24.64 -1.20 -14.69
C ILE A 347 23.18 -0.88 -15.04
N GLU A 348 22.19 -1.24 -14.21
CA GLU A 348 20.77 -0.86 -14.42
C GLU A 348 20.62 0.67 -14.48
N LEU A 349 21.22 1.37 -13.51
CA LEU A 349 21.24 2.83 -13.48
C LEU A 349 21.92 3.43 -14.70
N PHE A 350 22.97 2.79 -15.21
CA PHE A 350 23.62 3.22 -16.44
C PHE A 350 22.70 3.03 -17.66
N VAL A 351 22.05 1.87 -17.78
CA VAL A 351 21.07 1.60 -18.84
C VAL A 351 19.94 2.64 -18.81
N LEU A 352 19.38 2.93 -17.64
CA LEU A 352 18.34 3.96 -17.48
C LEU A 352 18.84 5.34 -17.92
N ARG A 353 20.06 5.75 -17.53
CA ARG A 353 20.64 7.02 -18.00
C ARG A 353 20.78 7.08 -19.52
N ILE A 354 21.17 5.98 -20.17
CA ILE A 354 21.23 5.94 -21.64
C ILE A 354 19.84 6.13 -22.23
N ILE A 355 18.82 5.44 -21.72
CA ILE A 355 17.44 5.52 -22.25
C ILE A 355 16.84 6.92 -22.02
N HIS A 356 17.09 7.53 -20.86
CA HIS A 356 16.66 8.90 -20.58
C HIS A 356 17.41 9.95 -21.41
N SER A 357 18.57 9.61 -21.98
CA SER A 357 19.32 10.51 -22.87
C SER A 357 18.77 10.53 -24.31
N ILE A 358 17.84 9.65 -24.67
CA ILE A 358 17.33 9.57 -26.04
C ILE A 358 16.50 10.84 -26.33
N SER A 359 16.88 11.57 -27.37
CA SER A 359 16.18 12.79 -27.77
C SER A 359 14.84 12.48 -28.43
N ASN A 360 13.94 13.48 -28.49
CA ASN A 360 12.67 13.33 -29.19
C ASN A 360 12.85 13.02 -30.70
N ASP A 361 13.90 13.57 -31.32
CA ASP A 361 14.21 13.36 -32.74
C ASP A 361 14.67 11.92 -33.01
N ASP A 362 15.32 11.30 -32.02
CA ASP A 362 15.81 9.92 -32.07
C ASP A 362 14.74 8.87 -31.71
N ALA A 363 13.55 9.29 -31.29
CA ALA A 363 12.52 8.42 -30.71
C ALA A 363 12.14 7.26 -31.65
N ASN A 364 11.96 7.52 -32.94
CA ASN A 364 11.60 6.50 -33.92
C ASN A 364 12.68 5.42 -34.06
N ILE A 365 13.95 5.83 -34.19
CA ILE A 365 15.09 4.93 -34.37
C ILE A 365 15.25 4.06 -33.13
N PHE A 366 15.10 4.65 -31.95
CA PHE A 366 15.25 3.94 -30.70
C PHE A 366 14.11 2.93 -30.45
N LEU A 367 12.85 3.33 -30.66
CA LEU A 367 11.71 2.41 -30.54
C LEU A 367 11.78 1.27 -31.56
N ASP A 368 12.23 1.53 -32.80
CA ASP A 368 12.46 0.48 -33.80
C ASP A 368 13.57 -0.50 -33.35
N PHE A 369 14.61 -0.01 -32.69
CA PHE A 369 15.65 -0.86 -32.11
C PHE A 369 15.08 -1.79 -31.03
N LEU A 370 14.19 -1.29 -30.18
CA LEU A 370 13.57 -2.09 -29.12
C LEU A 370 12.69 -3.25 -29.64
N LEU A 371 12.15 -3.13 -30.87
CA LEU A 371 11.37 -4.20 -31.51
C LEU A 371 12.24 -5.30 -32.16
N LYS A 372 13.56 -5.09 -32.31
CA LYS A 372 14.45 -6.08 -32.91
C LYS A 372 14.56 -7.31 -32.00
N LYS A 373 14.69 -8.48 -32.62
CA LYS A 373 14.96 -9.75 -31.95
C LYS A 373 16.40 -10.16 -32.22
N GLU A 374 17.31 -9.90 -31.27
CA GLU A 374 18.73 -10.25 -31.46
C GLU A 374 18.99 -11.76 -31.34
N ASP A 375 18.18 -12.48 -30.58
CA ASP A 375 18.21 -13.94 -30.42
C ASP A 375 17.18 -14.69 -31.30
N GLY A 376 16.40 -13.95 -32.11
CA GLY A 376 15.31 -14.46 -32.95
C GLY A 376 13.99 -14.74 -32.22
N LEU A 377 13.95 -14.67 -30.89
CA LEU A 377 12.79 -15.03 -30.06
C LEU A 377 12.27 -13.84 -29.26
N THR A 378 13.13 -13.20 -28.45
CA THR A 378 12.80 -12.10 -27.53
C THR A 378 13.14 -10.75 -28.13
N THR A 379 12.33 -9.73 -27.83
CA THR A 379 12.61 -8.36 -28.26
C THR A 379 13.64 -7.70 -27.35
N VAL A 380 14.41 -6.77 -27.87
CA VAL A 380 15.30 -5.93 -27.05
C VAL A 380 14.53 -5.22 -25.93
N PHE A 381 13.28 -4.80 -26.19
CA PHE A 381 12.37 -4.31 -25.15
C PHE A 381 12.25 -5.29 -23.99
N GLN A 382 11.91 -6.55 -24.27
CA GLN A 382 11.73 -7.59 -23.27
C GLN A 382 13.01 -7.85 -22.48
N VAL A 383 14.14 -7.97 -23.18
CA VAL A 383 15.44 -8.24 -22.56
C VAL A 383 15.84 -7.12 -21.59
N LEU A 384 15.66 -5.85 -21.99
CA LEU A 384 15.96 -4.72 -21.11
C LEU A 384 14.98 -4.63 -19.94
N TYR A 385 13.69 -4.86 -20.20
CA TYR A 385 12.64 -4.81 -19.19
C TYR A 385 12.84 -5.87 -18.09
N GLU A 386 13.09 -7.13 -18.47
CA GLU A 386 13.30 -8.24 -17.53
C GLU A 386 14.61 -8.12 -16.73
N LYS A 387 15.62 -7.41 -17.26
CA LYS A 387 16.90 -7.20 -16.59
C LYS A 387 16.90 -6.06 -15.56
N MET A 388 15.84 -5.27 -15.48
CA MET A 388 15.66 -4.28 -14.43
C MET A 388 15.03 -4.95 -13.21
N ASP A 389 15.51 -4.66 -12.00
CA ASP A 389 14.97 -5.18 -10.74
C ASP A 389 13.93 -4.23 -10.14
N ASP A 390 12.82 -4.78 -9.62
CA ASP A 390 11.70 -4.05 -9.01
C ASP A 390 11.74 -4.04 -7.48
N GLU A 391 12.57 -4.87 -6.84
CA GLU A 391 12.61 -4.97 -5.37
C GLU A 391 13.17 -3.71 -4.69
N ARG A 392 13.67 -2.73 -5.46
CA ARG A 392 14.41 -1.58 -4.92
C ARG A 392 13.88 -0.25 -5.42
N LEU A 393 13.24 0.44 -4.48
CA LEU A 393 12.98 1.88 -4.51
C LEU A 393 14.28 2.67 -4.71
N THR A 394 14.47 3.30 -5.87
CA THR A 394 15.68 4.08 -6.15
C THR A 394 15.32 5.52 -6.49
N ARG A 395 15.85 6.47 -5.72
CA ARG A 395 15.80 7.88 -6.07
C ARG A 395 16.80 8.17 -7.19
N LEU A 396 16.33 8.49 -8.39
CA LEU A 396 17.17 8.99 -9.48
C LEU A 396 17.29 10.52 -9.38
N PRO A 397 18.42 11.08 -8.92
CA PRO A 397 18.54 12.51 -8.60
C PRO A 397 18.45 13.46 -9.81
N PHE A 398 18.39 12.94 -11.03
CA PHE A 398 18.24 13.71 -12.28
C PHE A 398 16.80 13.73 -12.82
N LEU A 399 15.87 13.02 -12.16
CA LEU A 399 14.44 13.21 -12.29
C LEU A 399 14.01 14.02 -11.07
N SER A 400 13.22 15.08 -11.28
CA SER A 400 12.80 16.07 -10.29
C SER A 400 12.75 15.62 -8.83
N LEU A 401 13.14 16.53 -7.93
CA LEU A 401 13.16 16.36 -6.48
C LEU A 401 11.78 15.98 -5.87
N VAL A 402 10.72 15.96 -6.69
CA VAL A 402 9.33 15.63 -6.38
C VAL A 402 8.94 14.20 -6.81
N VAL A 403 9.80 13.46 -7.50
CA VAL A 403 9.50 12.06 -7.86
C VAL A 403 9.78 11.18 -6.65
N TYR A 404 8.70 10.58 -6.12
CA TYR A 404 8.74 9.53 -5.10
C TYR A 404 9.76 8.44 -5.48
N GLU A 405 10.26 7.70 -4.51
CA GLU A 405 11.03 6.48 -4.76
C GLU A 405 10.26 5.56 -5.73
N LEU A 406 10.81 5.33 -6.94
CA LEU A 406 10.20 4.47 -7.96
C LEU A 406 11.08 3.24 -8.23
N PRO A 407 10.50 2.09 -8.63
CA PRO A 407 11.25 0.95 -9.14
C PRO A 407 11.98 1.27 -10.46
N ASN A 408 13.08 0.57 -10.76
CA ASN A 408 13.86 0.80 -11.98
C ASN A 408 13.07 0.51 -13.27
N ARG A 409 12.16 -0.48 -13.27
CA ARG A 409 11.26 -0.71 -14.43
C ARG A 409 10.31 0.46 -14.66
N MET A 410 9.87 1.16 -13.61
CA MET A 410 9.00 2.31 -13.76
C MET A 410 9.70 3.46 -14.48
N HIS A 411 10.96 3.70 -14.16
CA HIS A 411 11.80 4.68 -14.86
C HIS A 411 11.98 4.32 -16.34
N PHE A 412 12.25 3.04 -16.63
CA PHE A 412 12.32 2.51 -17.99
C PHE A 412 11.02 2.77 -18.77
N VAL A 413 9.87 2.37 -18.23
CA VAL A 413 8.55 2.53 -18.87
C VAL A 413 8.19 4.00 -19.09
N THR A 414 8.52 4.87 -18.13
CA THR A 414 8.28 6.32 -18.23
C THR A 414 9.09 6.95 -19.36
N ALA A 415 10.37 6.60 -19.48
CA ALA A 415 11.22 7.08 -20.57
C ALA A 415 10.66 6.66 -21.94
N LEU A 416 10.24 5.40 -22.07
CA LEU A 416 9.66 4.90 -23.31
C LEU A 416 8.32 5.56 -23.67
N PHE A 417 7.46 5.82 -22.69
CA PHE A 417 6.21 6.53 -22.92
C PHE A 417 6.45 7.95 -23.46
N ASN A 418 7.46 8.65 -22.94
CA ASN A 418 7.83 9.97 -23.44
C ASN A 418 8.29 9.95 -24.90
N LEU A 419 9.10 8.95 -25.27
CA LEU A 419 9.52 8.75 -26.67
C LEU A 419 8.33 8.35 -27.56
N TRP A 420 7.43 7.48 -27.07
CA TRP A 420 6.27 7.04 -27.83
C TRP A 420 5.35 8.20 -28.22
N LYS A 421 5.12 9.17 -27.33
CA LYS A 421 4.25 10.34 -27.56
C LYS A 421 4.61 11.13 -28.83
N VAL A 422 5.91 11.25 -29.12
CA VAL A 422 6.44 12.00 -30.28
C VAL A 422 6.74 11.10 -31.49
N SER A 423 6.56 9.80 -31.37
CA SER A 423 6.96 8.81 -32.39
C SER A 423 5.92 8.57 -33.49
N LYS A 424 6.35 7.87 -34.54
CA LYS A 424 5.51 7.31 -35.61
C LYS A 424 4.52 6.25 -35.12
N TYR A 425 4.60 5.78 -33.87
CA TYR A 425 3.67 4.78 -33.35
C TYR A 425 2.41 5.39 -32.73
N ASN A 426 2.40 6.69 -32.44
CA ASN A 426 1.23 7.38 -31.91
C ASN A 426 0.29 7.80 -33.07
N PHE A 427 -1.03 7.63 -32.89
CA PHE A 427 -2.03 8.13 -33.85
C PHE A 427 -2.02 9.66 -33.93
N TYR A 428 -1.58 10.32 -32.86
CA TYR A 428 -1.58 11.77 -32.73
C TYR A 428 -0.16 12.31 -32.57
N ARG A 429 0.08 13.50 -33.12
CA ARG A 429 1.26 14.30 -32.81
C ARG A 429 1.05 15.05 -31.48
N PRO A 430 2.12 15.57 -30.85
CA PRO A 430 2.01 16.35 -29.61
C PRO A 430 1.11 17.59 -29.71
N ASP A 431 0.90 18.11 -30.93
CA ASP A 431 0.00 19.23 -31.21
C ASP A 431 -1.49 18.82 -31.33
N GLY A 432 -1.80 17.52 -31.13
CA GLY A 432 -3.15 16.97 -31.15
C GLY A 432 -3.70 16.64 -32.54
N PHE A 433 -2.94 16.86 -33.61
CA PHE A 433 -3.35 16.48 -34.96
C PHE A 433 -3.01 15.02 -35.29
N ILE A 434 -3.78 14.41 -36.19
CA ILE A 434 -3.53 13.04 -36.67
C ILE A 434 -2.13 12.96 -37.28
N ASN A 435 -1.34 12.00 -36.81
CA ASN A 435 -0.04 11.68 -37.37
C ASN A 435 -0.21 10.90 -38.67
N GLN A 436 -0.15 11.58 -39.80
CA GLN A 436 -0.28 10.94 -41.13
C GLN A 436 0.82 9.93 -41.44
N GLN A 437 1.96 10.01 -40.73
CA GLN A 437 3.08 9.08 -40.86
C GLN A 437 3.00 7.93 -39.85
N CYS A 438 1.85 7.75 -39.19
CA CYS A 438 1.69 6.71 -38.20
C CYS A 438 1.91 5.31 -38.82
N TYR A 439 2.74 4.50 -38.18
CA TYR A 439 3.03 3.12 -38.60
C TYR A 439 1.75 2.31 -38.80
N PHE A 440 0.75 2.48 -37.92
CA PHE A 440 -0.51 1.74 -37.98
C PHE A 440 -1.42 2.13 -39.17
N PHE A 441 -1.06 3.18 -39.93
CA PHE A 441 -1.76 3.55 -41.17
C PHE A 441 -1.06 3.02 -42.43
N THR A 442 0.17 2.52 -42.33
CA THR A 442 0.92 1.91 -43.43
C THR A 442 0.38 0.52 -43.76
N ASP A 443 0.78 -0.05 -44.90
CA ASP A 443 0.37 -1.40 -45.30
C ASP A 443 0.87 -2.47 -44.31
N GLU A 444 2.04 -2.24 -43.70
CA GLU A 444 2.64 -3.13 -42.69
C GLU A 444 1.91 -3.05 -41.34
N GLY A 445 1.47 -1.86 -40.91
CA GLY A 445 0.82 -1.66 -39.62
C GLY A 445 -0.71 -1.84 -39.63
N ARG A 446 -1.36 -1.71 -40.79
CA ARG A 446 -2.82 -1.78 -40.94
C ARG A 446 -3.46 -3.07 -40.41
N PRO A 447 -2.85 -4.26 -40.55
CA PRO A 447 -3.40 -5.51 -40.00
C PRO A 447 -3.56 -5.52 -38.46
N TYR A 448 -2.85 -4.65 -37.73
CA TYR A 448 -2.96 -4.56 -36.27
C TYR A 448 -4.18 -3.76 -35.80
N VAL A 449 -4.66 -2.84 -36.63
CA VAL A 449 -5.78 -1.93 -36.28
C VAL A 449 -7.06 -2.24 -37.06
N LYS A 450 -7.02 -3.02 -38.14
CA LYS A 450 -8.20 -3.40 -38.93
C LYS A 450 -8.29 -4.90 -39.21
N TYR A 451 -9.51 -5.42 -39.19
CA TYR A 451 -9.85 -6.73 -39.76
C TYR A 451 -9.81 -6.67 -41.30
N SER A 452 -9.73 -7.84 -41.95
CA SER A 452 -9.71 -7.96 -43.43
C SER A 452 -10.97 -7.40 -44.11
N ASN A 453 -12.08 -7.28 -43.37
CA ASN A 453 -13.33 -6.67 -43.83
C ASN A 453 -13.38 -5.13 -43.68
N GLY A 454 -12.27 -4.49 -43.29
CA GLY A 454 -12.14 -3.04 -43.15
C GLY A 454 -12.64 -2.46 -41.81
N LYS A 455 -13.27 -3.26 -40.95
CA LYS A 455 -13.66 -2.83 -39.59
C LYS A 455 -12.43 -2.68 -38.70
N LEU A 456 -12.42 -1.68 -37.82
CA LEU A 456 -11.38 -1.54 -36.81
C LEU A 456 -11.42 -2.73 -35.84
N LYS A 457 -10.24 -3.24 -35.47
CA LYS A 457 -10.07 -4.11 -34.30
C LYS A 457 -10.41 -3.32 -33.03
N GLU A 458 -10.74 -4.01 -31.94
CA GLU A 458 -11.12 -3.39 -30.66
C GLU A 458 -9.92 -2.62 -30.08
N ILE A 459 -9.70 -1.38 -30.52
CA ILE A 459 -8.64 -0.49 -29.99
C ILE A 459 -9.17 0.46 -28.92
N ILE A 460 -10.44 0.29 -28.56
CA ILE A 460 -11.19 1.10 -27.62
C ILE A 460 -11.52 0.20 -26.44
N LEU A 461 -10.98 0.55 -25.27
CA LEU A 461 -11.12 -0.20 -24.03
C LEU A 461 -12.12 0.52 -23.11
N GLU A 462 -13.25 -0.12 -22.83
CA GLU A 462 -14.38 0.43 -22.08
C GLU A 462 -14.24 0.06 -20.60
N TYR A 463 -14.34 0.98 -19.63
CA TYR A 463 -14.19 0.61 -18.20
C TYR A 463 -15.52 0.42 -17.42
N GLY A 464 -16.67 0.75 -18.01
CA GLY A 464 -17.98 0.44 -17.42
C GLY A 464 -19.15 1.04 -18.18
N GLN A 465 -20.34 0.46 -17.98
CA GLN A 465 -21.59 0.91 -18.59
C GLN A 465 -22.77 0.66 -17.64
N SER A 466 -23.73 1.57 -17.56
CA SER A 466 -25.03 1.32 -16.94
C SER A 466 -26.10 1.34 -18.03
N GLU A 467 -26.66 0.19 -18.40
CA GLU A 467 -27.75 0.10 -19.36
C GLU A 467 -29.06 -0.27 -18.65
N LEU A 468 -30.16 0.30 -19.14
CA LEU A 468 -31.51 -0.03 -18.70
C LEU A 468 -32.11 -1.01 -19.71
N ASP A 469 -32.11 -2.29 -19.37
CA ASP A 469 -32.59 -3.35 -20.25
C ASP A 469 -33.99 -3.78 -19.79
N ILE A 470 -35.02 -3.48 -20.59
CA ILE A 470 -36.41 -3.89 -20.32
C ILE A 470 -36.62 -5.27 -20.93
N PHE A 471 -36.47 -6.34 -20.15
CA PHE A 471 -36.79 -7.68 -20.61
C PHE A 471 -38.32 -7.86 -20.72
N PRO A 472 -38.88 -8.24 -21.89
CA PRO A 472 -40.30 -8.53 -22.01
C PRO A 472 -40.70 -9.94 -21.55
N GLU A 473 -39.74 -10.81 -21.20
CA GLU A 473 -40.00 -12.24 -21.00
C GLU A 473 -39.86 -12.68 -19.54
N SER A 474 -40.92 -12.47 -18.77
CA SER A 474 -41.44 -13.45 -17.80
C SER A 474 -42.84 -12.99 -17.37
N ASP A 475 -43.73 -13.92 -17.03
CA ASP A 475 -45.15 -13.72 -16.67
C ASP A 475 -45.40 -12.86 -15.39
N ILE A 476 -44.45 -12.00 -15.00
CA ILE A 476 -44.54 -11.07 -13.89
C ILE A 476 -44.51 -9.65 -14.47
N PRO A 477 -45.66 -8.96 -14.56
CA PRO A 477 -45.67 -7.58 -15.04
C PRO A 477 -44.88 -6.69 -14.07
N THR A 478 -44.00 -5.83 -14.61
CA THR A 478 -43.37 -4.67 -13.93
C THR A 478 -42.20 -4.92 -12.94
N LEU A 479 -41.11 -5.55 -13.40
CA LEU A 479 -39.78 -5.39 -12.77
C LEU A 479 -38.89 -4.51 -13.66
N LYS A 480 -38.41 -3.37 -13.14
CA LYS A 480 -37.33 -2.61 -13.79
C LYS A 480 -36.00 -3.29 -13.43
N LEU A 481 -35.32 -3.81 -14.44
CA LEU A 481 -33.98 -4.37 -14.31
C LEU A 481 -32.96 -3.28 -14.63
N PHE A 482 -32.03 -3.03 -13.73
CA PHE A 482 -30.86 -2.19 -14.01
C PHE A 482 -29.64 -3.10 -14.16
N VAL A 483 -28.89 -2.96 -15.24
CA VAL A 483 -27.65 -3.72 -15.47
C VAL A 483 -26.48 -2.73 -15.42
N ALA A 484 -25.74 -2.76 -14.32
CA ALA A 484 -24.41 -2.15 -14.27
C ALA A 484 -23.40 -3.17 -14.79
N THR A 485 -22.60 -2.77 -15.76
CA THR A 485 -21.54 -3.56 -16.35
C THR A 485 -20.22 -2.97 -15.87
N SER A 486 -19.40 -3.75 -15.18
CA SER A 486 -18.00 -3.44 -14.98
C SER A 486 -17.16 -4.23 -15.98
N VAL A 487 -16.21 -3.57 -16.61
CA VAL A 487 -15.33 -4.18 -17.61
C VAL A 487 -13.92 -4.08 -17.08
N ASN A 488 -13.30 -5.23 -16.84
CA ASN A 488 -11.93 -5.35 -16.39
C ASN A 488 -11.03 -5.73 -17.56
N TYR A 489 -9.79 -5.27 -17.56
CA TYR A 489 -8.79 -5.66 -18.54
C TYR A 489 -7.59 -6.24 -17.83
N LYS A 490 -7.08 -7.41 -18.22
CA LYS A 490 -5.91 -8.05 -17.63
C LYS A 490 -4.93 -8.49 -18.70
N CYS A 491 -3.63 -8.24 -18.52
CA CYS A 491 -2.63 -8.86 -19.39
C CYS A 491 -2.54 -10.36 -19.11
N LEU A 492 -2.67 -11.21 -20.13
CA LEU A 492 -2.50 -12.66 -20.03
C LEU A 492 -1.12 -13.07 -20.55
N LYS A 493 -0.33 -13.75 -19.71
CA LYS A 493 1.04 -14.26 -19.99
C LYS A 493 2.14 -13.19 -20.18
N ALA A 494 3.40 -13.65 -20.17
CA ALA A 494 4.59 -12.88 -20.52
C ALA A 494 4.58 -12.45 -21.99
N LEU A 495 5.30 -11.38 -22.34
CA LEU A 495 5.35 -10.81 -23.68
C LEU A 495 5.71 -11.87 -24.74
N GLU A 496 4.91 -11.97 -25.81
CA GLU A 496 5.18 -12.88 -26.94
C GLU A 496 5.74 -12.10 -28.13
N GLY A 497 7.06 -11.85 -28.11
CA GLY A 497 7.73 -11.07 -29.15
C GLY A 497 7.32 -9.60 -29.12
N ILE A 498 6.52 -9.15 -30.10
CA ILE A 498 6.00 -7.77 -30.19
C ILE A 498 4.55 -7.65 -29.73
N PHE A 499 3.96 -8.70 -29.17
CA PHE A 499 2.55 -8.76 -28.81
C PHE A 499 2.32 -8.74 -27.30
N VAL A 500 1.35 -7.92 -26.90
CA VAL A 500 0.75 -7.89 -25.55
C VAL A 500 -0.65 -8.47 -25.66
N THR A 501 -0.94 -9.52 -24.89
CA THR A 501 -2.27 -10.14 -24.87
C THR A 501 -3.08 -9.58 -23.71
N ILE A 502 -4.22 -8.96 -23.98
CA ILE A 502 -5.11 -8.38 -22.97
C ILE A 502 -6.45 -9.14 -22.99
N GLU A 503 -6.81 -9.74 -21.85
CA GLU A 503 -8.13 -10.28 -21.54
C GLU A 503 -9.06 -9.15 -21.10
N LYS A 504 -10.20 -9.02 -21.77
CA LYS A 504 -11.36 -8.23 -21.32
C LYS A 504 -12.28 -9.17 -20.54
N ASP A 505 -12.56 -8.85 -19.29
CA ASP A 505 -13.46 -9.57 -18.39
C ASP A 505 -14.66 -8.68 -18.06
N VAL A 506 -15.82 -9.00 -18.63
CA VAL A 506 -17.05 -8.22 -18.46
C VAL A 506 -17.89 -8.84 -17.36
N ASN A 507 -18.08 -8.09 -16.28
CA ASN A 507 -18.90 -8.46 -15.13
C ASN A 507 -20.22 -7.69 -15.18
N TYR A 508 -21.32 -8.40 -14.96
CA TYR A 508 -22.65 -7.80 -14.93
C TYR A 508 -23.21 -7.85 -13.50
N ILE A 509 -23.60 -6.69 -13.00
CA ILE A 509 -24.34 -6.52 -11.76
C ILE A 509 -25.78 -6.19 -12.14
N ARG A 510 -26.68 -7.12 -11.85
CA ARG A 510 -28.12 -6.93 -12.06
C ARG A 510 -28.76 -6.44 -10.78
N TYR A 511 -29.49 -5.34 -10.87
CA TYR A 511 -30.30 -4.81 -9.79
C TYR A 511 -31.79 -4.97 -10.13
N TYR A 512 -32.53 -5.56 -9.20
CA TYR A 512 -33.98 -5.69 -9.29
C TYR A 512 -34.64 -4.65 -8.39
N GLU A 513 -35.56 -3.85 -8.94
CA GLU A 513 -36.45 -3.00 -8.15
C GLU A 513 -37.77 -3.74 -7.90
N THR A 514 -38.01 -4.21 -6.68
CA THR A 514 -39.29 -4.82 -6.29
C THR A 514 -40.35 -3.75 -6.01
N GLN A 515 -41.62 -4.01 -6.35
CA GLN A 515 -42.73 -3.13 -5.96
C GLN A 515 -42.79 -3.05 -4.42
N GLY A 516 -42.40 -1.89 -3.89
CA GLY A 516 -42.10 -1.66 -2.46
C GLY A 516 -40.86 -0.79 -2.25
N GLY A 517 -40.01 -0.61 -3.26
CA GLY A 517 -38.95 0.41 -3.30
C GLY A 517 -37.78 0.21 -2.33
N GLY A 518 -37.66 -0.94 -1.66
CA GLY A 518 -36.72 -1.11 -0.54
C GLY A 518 -35.66 -2.21 -0.68
N HIS A 519 -35.76 -3.15 -1.61
CA HIS A 519 -34.78 -4.23 -1.75
C HIS A 519 -34.23 -4.34 -3.16
N ILE A 520 -32.95 -4.00 -3.25
CA ILE A 520 -32.08 -4.22 -4.39
C ILE A 520 -31.27 -5.48 -4.08
N THR A 521 -31.56 -6.60 -4.73
CA THR A 521 -30.68 -7.77 -4.70
C THR A 521 -29.74 -7.67 -5.89
N GLY A 522 -28.44 -7.50 -5.64
CA GLY A 522 -27.42 -7.61 -6.67
C GLY A 522 -27.12 -9.08 -6.92
N THR A 523 -27.40 -9.61 -8.11
CA THR A 523 -26.82 -10.89 -8.53
C THR A 523 -25.68 -10.64 -9.51
N SER A 524 -24.51 -11.19 -9.19
CA SER A 524 -23.41 -11.28 -10.15
C SER A 524 -23.75 -12.36 -11.17
N VAL A 525 -23.67 -12.02 -12.46
CA VAL A 525 -23.76 -12.97 -13.56
C VAL A 525 -22.35 -13.45 -13.90
N PRO A 526 -22.14 -14.72 -14.32
CA PRO A 526 -20.82 -15.19 -14.77
C PRO A 526 -20.21 -14.25 -15.81
N SER A 527 -18.92 -13.97 -15.62
CA SER A 527 -18.18 -12.99 -16.39
C SER A 527 -17.93 -13.47 -17.83
N LYS A 528 -17.95 -12.54 -18.79
CA LYS A 528 -17.59 -12.85 -20.19
C LYS A 528 -16.15 -12.43 -20.43
N LYS A 529 -15.30 -13.41 -20.72
CA LYS A 529 -13.88 -13.22 -21.02
C LYS A 529 -13.61 -13.23 -22.52
N THR A 530 -12.87 -12.25 -23.02
CA THR A 530 -12.40 -12.18 -24.41
C THR A 530 -10.95 -11.72 -24.47
N GLU A 531 -10.09 -12.48 -25.13
CA GLU A 531 -8.65 -12.17 -25.26
C GLU A 531 -8.36 -11.48 -26.59
N THR A 532 -7.58 -10.41 -26.56
CA THR A 532 -7.12 -9.69 -27.76
C THR A 532 -5.62 -9.43 -27.72
N GLN A 533 -4.94 -9.68 -28.84
CA GLN A 533 -3.52 -9.40 -29.00
C GLN A 533 -3.30 -8.03 -29.65
N TYR A 534 -2.45 -7.22 -29.02
CA TYR A 534 -2.08 -5.89 -29.47
C TYR A 534 -0.57 -5.80 -29.74
N HIS A 535 -0.18 -5.01 -30.73
CA HIS A 535 1.23 -4.69 -30.92
C HIS A 535 1.74 -3.83 -29.74
N LEU A 536 2.98 -4.04 -29.29
CA LEU A 536 3.59 -3.39 -28.13
C LEU A 536 3.35 -1.86 -28.07
N TYR A 537 3.55 -1.17 -29.20
CA TYR A 537 3.34 0.28 -29.33
C TYR A 537 1.97 0.69 -29.88
N GLN A 538 1.02 -0.24 -29.98
CA GLN A 538 -0.32 0.04 -30.50
C GLN A 538 -1.04 1.05 -29.61
N PRO A 539 -1.54 2.16 -30.17
CA PRO A 539 -2.37 3.09 -29.41
C PRO A 539 -3.72 2.45 -29.10
N LEU A 540 -4.08 2.45 -27.82
CA LEU A 540 -5.33 2.01 -27.24
C LEU A 540 -6.01 3.22 -26.62
N THR A 541 -7.27 3.46 -26.96
CA THR A 541 -8.07 4.52 -26.35
C THR A 541 -8.88 3.92 -25.22
N ILE A 542 -8.88 4.55 -24.05
CA ILE A 542 -9.70 4.12 -22.91
C ILE A 542 -10.93 5.04 -22.84
N THR A 543 -12.14 4.48 -22.86
CA THR A 543 -13.39 5.24 -22.88
C THR A 543 -14.37 4.73 -21.82
N GLY A 544 -15.28 5.59 -21.37
CA GLY A 544 -16.36 5.23 -20.45
C GLY A 544 -17.68 4.83 -21.14
N HIS A 545 -17.69 4.64 -22.47
CA HIS A 545 -18.92 4.38 -23.23
C HIS A 545 -18.64 3.56 -24.50
N LYS A 546 -19.67 2.84 -24.97
CA LYS A 546 -19.62 1.97 -26.15
C LYS A 546 -19.71 2.77 -27.43
N THR A 547 -18.60 2.86 -28.16
CA THR A 547 -18.57 3.56 -29.45
C THR A 547 -19.01 2.64 -30.58
N GLN A 548 -20.20 2.88 -31.13
CA GLN A 548 -20.62 2.19 -32.36
C GLN A 548 -19.97 2.85 -33.58
N GLY A 549 -18.99 2.16 -34.18
CA GLY A 549 -18.55 2.44 -35.55
C GLY A 549 -17.68 3.68 -35.76
N VAL A 550 -16.99 4.18 -34.74
CA VAL A 550 -16.12 5.37 -34.86
C VAL A 550 -14.84 5.05 -35.63
N VAL A 551 -14.51 5.92 -36.61
CA VAL A 551 -13.21 6.02 -37.28
C VAL A 551 -12.23 6.66 -36.29
N ILE A 552 -11.14 5.96 -35.92
CA ILE A 552 -10.00 6.40 -35.06
C ILE A 552 -10.41 7.49 -34.03
N PRO A 553 -10.67 7.13 -32.76
CA PRO A 553 -11.23 8.05 -31.77
C PRO A 553 -10.42 9.33 -31.63
N ASN A 554 -11.04 10.52 -31.70
CA ASN A 554 -10.41 11.85 -31.51
C ASN A 554 -10.01 12.12 -30.03
N GLU A 555 -9.74 11.05 -29.30
CA GLU A 555 -9.51 10.94 -27.88
C GLU A 555 -8.07 10.47 -27.65
N THR A 556 -7.59 10.68 -26.43
CA THR A 556 -6.21 10.34 -26.09
C THR A 556 -6.00 8.83 -26.06
N SER A 557 -4.95 8.39 -26.75
CA SER A 557 -4.52 6.99 -26.74
C SER A 557 -3.30 6.77 -25.85
N ILE A 558 -3.14 5.54 -25.37
CA ILE A 558 -1.99 5.04 -24.62
C ILE A 558 -1.40 3.81 -25.33
N PRO A 559 -0.10 3.51 -25.21
CA PRO A 559 0.47 2.33 -25.84
C PRO A 559 0.18 1.04 -25.07
N ALA A 560 0.01 -0.06 -25.79
CA ALA A 560 -0.30 -1.38 -25.22
C ALA A 560 0.73 -1.92 -24.21
N PHE A 561 2.03 -1.58 -24.34
CA PHE A 561 3.08 -2.03 -23.42
C PHE A 561 2.87 -1.59 -21.96
N LEU A 562 2.03 -0.58 -21.72
CA LEU A 562 1.69 -0.18 -20.36
C LEU A 562 0.87 -1.24 -19.62
N PHE A 563 0.02 -2.00 -20.33
CA PHE A 563 -0.72 -3.13 -19.75
C PHE A 563 0.19 -4.31 -19.40
N TYR A 564 1.34 -4.42 -20.07
CA TYR A 564 2.35 -5.41 -19.71
C TYR A 564 3.06 -5.01 -18.40
N TYR A 565 3.29 -3.72 -18.17
CA TYR A 565 3.89 -3.20 -16.94
C TYR A 565 3.00 -3.37 -15.69
N THR A 566 1.69 -3.19 -15.82
CA THR A 566 0.75 -3.28 -14.67
C THR A 566 0.75 -4.66 -13.99
N GLN A 567 1.17 -5.72 -14.71
CA GLN A 567 1.24 -7.09 -14.17
C GLN A 567 2.34 -7.28 -13.11
N ASP A 568 3.43 -6.51 -13.15
CA ASP A 568 4.49 -6.57 -12.14
C ASP A 568 4.15 -5.74 -10.89
N TYR A 569 3.32 -4.71 -11.02
CA TYR A 569 2.78 -3.97 -9.88
C TYR A 569 1.83 -4.84 -9.03
N GLU A 570 1.09 -5.78 -9.66
CA GLU A 570 0.33 -6.82 -8.95
C GLU A 570 1.21 -7.73 -8.06
N LYS A 571 2.50 -7.93 -8.39
CA LYS A 571 3.43 -8.76 -7.60
C LYS A 571 4.00 -8.03 -6.38
N LEU A 572 4.17 -6.71 -6.45
CA LEU A 572 4.54 -5.87 -5.30
C LEU A 572 3.39 -5.78 -4.26
N LYS A 573 2.16 -6.20 -4.62
CA LYS A 573 0.99 -6.22 -3.73
C LYS A 573 1.07 -7.20 -2.55
N GLN A 574 2.15 -7.97 -2.40
CA GLN A 574 2.31 -8.96 -1.32
C GLN A 574 2.81 -8.38 0.03
N ILE A 575 3.05 -7.06 0.16
CA ILE A 575 3.58 -6.47 1.40
C ILE A 575 2.54 -5.80 2.33
N ASP A 576 1.29 -5.54 1.93
CA ASP A 576 0.25 -5.17 2.91
C ASP A 576 -1.16 -5.31 2.32
N ALA A 577 -2.12 -5.75 3.14
CA ALA A 577 -3.52 -6.06 2.80
C ALA A 577 -4.38 -4.84 2.34
N ALA A 578 -3.75 -3.78 1.84
CA ALA A 578 -4.33 -2.54 1.36
C ALA A 578 -4.62 -2.53 -0.16
N ILE A 579 -4.53 -3.68 -0.84
CA ILE A 579 -4.69 -3.77 -2.30
C ILE A 579 -5.69 -4.85 -2.72
N SER A 580 -6.84 -4.86 -2.06
CA SER A 580 -7.98 -5.68 -2.46
C SER A 580 -9.22 -4.82 -2.62
N LEU A 581 -9.39 -4.18 -3.79
CA LEU A 581 -10.62 -4.30 -4.58
C LEU A 581 -10.49 -3.72 -6.02
N ALA A 582 -10.20 -4.62 -6.97
CA ALA A 582 -10.97 -4.88 -8.18
C ALA A 582 -11.86 -3.75 -8.80
N ILE A 583 -11.21 -2.75 -9.42
CA ILE A 583 -11.60 -2.19 -10.74
C ILE A 583 -10.34 -2.20 -11.66
N GLU A 584 -9.41 -3.12 -11.41
CA GLU A 584 -7.98 -2.91 -11.66
C GLU A 584 -7.54 -3.22 -13.10
N ILE A 585 -7.21 -2.14 -13.83
CA ILE A 585 -5.97 -1.89 -14.60
C ILE A 585 -6.15 -0.60 -15.43
N GLY A 586 -7.38 -0.28 -15.86
CA GLY A 586 -7.69 0.97 -16.56
C GLY A 586 -7.46 2.23 -15.70
N ILE A 587 -7.84 2.16 -14.42
CA ILE A 587 -7.67 3.26 -13.45
C ILE A 587 -6.24 3.33 -12.92
N GLU A 588 -5.51 2.21 -12.78
CA GLU A 588 -4.11 2.21 -12.37
C GLU A 588 -3.19 2.86 -13.42
N ALA A 589 -3.47 2.64 -14.71
CA ALA A 589 -2.84 3.39 -15.80
C ALA A 589 -3.16 4.89 -15.69
N ILE A 590 -4.42 5.27 -15.40
CA ILE A 590 -4.85 6.67 -15.19
C ILE A 590 -4.16 7.30 -13.98
N ALA A 591 -4.00 6.58 -12.87
CA ALA A 591 -3.28 7.03 -11.68
C ALA A 591 -1.78 7.20 -11.96
N PHE A 592 -1.17 6.28 -12.72
CA PHE A 592 0.18 6.41 -13.25
C PHE A 592 0.36 7.69 -14.11
N PHE A 593 -0.65 8.08 -14.89
CA PHE A 593 -0.63 9.33 -15.67
C PHE A 593 -0.84 10.61 -14.85
N TYR A 594 -1.55 10.51 -13.71
CA TYR A 594 -1.70 11.61 -12.75
C TYR A 594 -0.38 11.91 -12.04
N LEU A 595 0.37 10.87 -11.66
CA LEU A 595 1.66 10.99 -10.96
C LEU A 595 2.82 11.44 -11.87
N THR A 596 2.75 11.19 -13.19
CA THR A 596 3.82 11.50 -14.16
C THR A 596 3.60 12.80 -14.95
N GLY A 597 2.64 13.65 -14.54
CA GLY A 597 2.46 15.01 -15.09
C GLY A 597 1.69 15.11 -16.42
N GLY A 598 0.92 14.08 -16.80
CA GLY A 598 0.17 14.01 -18.06
C GLY A 598 -1.20 14.69 -18.07
N LEU A 599 -1.39 15.82 -17.35
CA LEU A 599 -2.69 16.48 -17.14
C LEU A 599 -3.41 16.91 -18.44
N THR A 600 -2.69 17.18 -19.53
CA THR A 600 -3.29 17.62 -20.81
C THR A 600 -3.90 16.50 -21.64
N THR A 601 -3.56 15.24 -21.33
CA THR A 601 -3.96 14.06 -22.10
C THR A 601 -5.30 13.46 -21.65
N LEU A 602 -5.97 13.99 -20.63
CA LEU A 602 -7.33 13.56 -20.26
C LEU A 602 -8.37 14.55 -20.78
N LYS A 603 -8.56 14.59 -22.11
CA LYS A 603 -9.60 15.40 -22.80
C LYS A 603 -11.01 15.16 -22.25
N HIS A 604 -11.27 14.02 -21.60
CA HIS A 604 -12.54 13.73 -20.92
C HIS A 604 -12.82 14.62 -19.70
N LEU A 605 -11.81 15.23 -19.09
CA LEU A 605 -12.00 16.33 -18.13
C LEU A 605 -12.54 17.60 -18.82
N GLY A 606 -12.42 17.72 -20.14
CA GLY A 606 -13.06 18.77 -20.93
C GLY A 606 -14.60 18.73 -20.91
N HIS A 607 -15.21 17.59 -20.53
CA HIS A 607 -16.66 17.52 -20.28
C HIS A 607 -17.07 18.17 -18.94
N LEU A 608 -16.12 18.51 -18.06
CA LEU A 608 -16.38 19.48 -16.98
C LEU A 608 -16.77 20.87 -17.53
N ARG A 609 -16.44 21.16 -18.79
CA ARG A 609 -16.93 22.36 -19.50
C ARG A 609 -18.34 22.21 -20.05
N GLU A 610 -18.92 21.01 -20.09
CA GLU A 610 -20.35 20.83 -20.35
C GLU A 610 -21.19 21.02 -19.08
N LEU A 611 -20.62 20.73 -17.90
CA LEU A 611 -21.14 21.23 -16.60
C LEU A 611 -21.25 22.77 -16.58
N LEU A 612 -20.36 23.49 -17.29
CA LEU A 612 -20.42 24.94 -17.49
C LEU A 612 -21.61 25.40 -18.39
N ASN A 613 -22.15 24.54 -19.27
CA ASN A 613 -23.37 24.87 -20.04
C ASN A 613 -24.64 24.72 -19.16
N ILE A 614 -24.61 23.84 -18.16
CA ILE A 614 -25.65 23.75 -17.13
C ILE A 614 -25.58 24.99 -16.22
N GLN A 615 -24.39 25.51 -15.90
CA GLN A 615 -24.20 26.78 -15.20
C GLN A 615 -24.83 27.98 -15.95
N ALA A 616 -24.66 28.07 -17.28
CA ALA A 616 -25.29 29.14 -18.08
C ALA A 616 -26.83 29.07 -18.10
N ALA A 617 -27.42 27.87 -17.94
CA ALA A 617 -28.86 27.69 -17.76
C ALA A 617 -29.33 27.97 -16.31
N ILE A 618 -28.43 27.86 -15.33
CA ILE A 618 -28.70 28.05 -13.89
C ILE A 618 -28.52 29.51 -13.43
N GLU A 619 -27.60 30.26 -14.05
CA GLU A 619 -27.34 31.68 -13.72
C GLU A 619 -28.47 32.62 -14.18
N GLY A 620 -29.36 32.16 -15.07
CA GLY A 620 -30.61 32.83 -15.41
C GLY A 620 -31.65 32.64 -14.30
N GLY A 621 -31.48 33.32 -13.16
CA GLY A 621 -32.25 33.14 -11.91
C GLY A 621 -33.70 32.67 -12.06
N ILE A 622 -34.04 31.59 -11.34
CA ILE A 622 -35.19 30.73 -11.66
C ILE A 622 -36.20 30.69 -10.50
N ALA A 623 -37.50 30.80 -10.82
CA ALA A 623 -38.63 30.55 -9.93
C ALA A 623 -38.92 29.04 -9.75
N ALA A 624 -39.64 28.66 -8.68
CA ALA A 624 -39.82 27.27 -8.20
C ALA A 624 -40.36 26.23 -9.22
N ASN A 625 -40.84 26.64 -10.41
CA ASN A 625 -41.34 25.76 -11.46
C ASN A 625 -40.26 25.25 -12.45
N GLU A 626 -39.14 25.97 -12.66
CA GLU A 626 -38.10 25.52 -13.62
C GLU A 626 -37.03 24.62 -12.95
N THR A 627 -37.08 24.42 -11.64
CA THR A 627 -36.31 23.39 -10.92
C THR A 627 -36.69 21.95 -11.33
N VAL A 628 -37.95 21.73 -11.72
CA VAL A 628 -38.40 20.46 -12.32
C VAL A 628 -37.71 20.26 -13.68
N LEU A 629 -37.54 21.35 -14.45
CA LEU A 629 -36.85 21.38 -15.74
C LEU A 629 -35.34 21.04 -15.64
N ILE A 630 -34.69 21.28 -14.49
CA ILE A 630 -33.28 20.89 -14.26
C ILE A 630 -33.14 19.37 -14.12
N TRP A 631 -34.02 18.70 -13.36
CA TRP A 631 -34.03 17.24 -13.28
C TRP A 631 -34.53 16.58 -14.56
N THR A 632 -35.51 17.19 -15.24
CA THR A 632 -35.94 16.78 -16.59
C THR A 632 -34.84 17.02 -17.64
N GLY A 633 -33.98 18.02 -17.43
CA GLY A 633 -32.77 18.27 -18.23
C GLY A 633 -31.65 17.27 -17.98
N LEU A 634 -31.45 16.83 -16.73
CA LEU A 634 -30.57 15.71 -16.36
C LEU A 634 -31.08 14.36 -16.89
N GLU A 635 -32.41 14.19 -17.00
CA GLU A 635 -33.08 13.07 -17.69
C GLU A 635 -33.06 13.19 -19.23
N ALA A 636 -32.68 14.34 -19.80
CA ALA A 636 -32.60 14.57 -21.24
C ALA A 636 -31.16 14.63 -21.78
N GLY A 637 -30.16 14.91 -20.93
CA GLY A 637 -28.72 14.94 -21.24
C GLY A 637 -27.93 13.74 -20.67
N THR A 638 -28.53 12.55 -20.76
CA THR A 638 -28.31 11.41 -19.86
C THR A 638 -26.94 10.74 -19.91
N GLU A 639 -26.26 10.75 -21.06
CA GLU A 639 -25.04 9.94 -21.25
C GLU A 639 -23.76 10.68 -20.82
N VAL A 640 -23.59 11.94 -21.25
CA VAL A 640 -22.41 12.76 -20.94
C VAL A 640 -22.31 13.10 -19.45
N PHE A 641 -23.46 13.36 -18.81
CA PHE A 641 -23.53 13.66 -17.39
C PHE A 641 -23.24 12.42 -16.52
N SER A 642 -23.80 11.25 -16.88
CA SER A 642 -23.54 9.99 -16.17
C SER A 642 -22.06 9.61 -16.19
N VAL A 643 -21.42 9.73 -17.36
CA VAL A 643 -19.99 9.47 -17.57
C VAL A 643 -19.13 10.40 -16.71
N THR A 644 -19.46 11.70 -16.67
CA THR A 644 -18.70 12.69 -15.89
C THR A 644 -18.83 12.42 -14.38
N ALA A 645 -20.02 12.09 -13.90
CA ALA A 645 -20.25 11.77 -12.49
C ALA A 645 -19.58 10.45 -12.06
N SER A 646 -19.56 9.43 -12.92
CA SER A 646 -18.86 8.17 -12.64
C SER A 646 -17.34 8.34 -12.51
N VAL A 647 -16.74 9.21 -13.33
CA VAL A 647 -15.30 9.53 -13.29
C VAL A 647 -14.94 10.25 -11.99
N ILE A 648 -15.72 11.27 -11.59
CA ILE A 648 -15.49 12.02 -10.34
C ILE A 648 -15.65 11.12 -9.13
N SER A 649 -16.66 10.24 -9.13
CA SER A 649 -16.86 9.26 -8.06
C SER A 649 -15.65 8.36 -7.87
N SER A 650 -15.13 7.81 -8.96
CA SER A 650 -13.98 6.90 -8.94
C SER A 650 -12.70 7.60 -8.47
N LEU A 651 -12.47 8.85 -8.92
CA LEU A 651 -11.30 9.65 -8.55
C LEU A 651 -11.31 10.04 -7.06
N SER A 652 -12.45 10.47 -6.53
CA SER A 652 -12.57 10.81 -5.11
C SER A 652 -12.46 9.60 -4.21
N ASN A 653 -12.95 8.43 -4.64
CA ASN A 653 -12.75 7.19 -3.90
C ASN A 653 -11.27 6.81 -3.80
N TYR A 654 -10.52 6.99 -4.90
CA TYR A 654 -9.07 6.81 -4.92
C TYR A 654 -8.37 7.77 -3.94
N ASN A 655 -8.70 9.07 -3.99
CA ASN A 655 -8.14 10.05 -3.07
C ASN A 655 -8.40 9.69 -1.61
N ALA A 656 -9.58 9.16 -1.28
CA ALA A 656 -9.88 8.67 0.06
C ALA A 656 -8.99 7.48 0.49
N THR A 657 -8.67 6.58 -0.43
CA THR A 657 -7.87 5.38 -0.10
C THR A 657 -6.39 5.67 0.12
N ILE A 658 -5.85 6.75 -0.48
CA ILE A 658 -4.45 7.16 -0.30
C ILE A 658 -4.25 8.12 0.88
N LEU A 659 -5.33 8.67 1.43
CA LEU A 659 -5.29 9.53 2.61
C LEU A 659 -5.28 8.66 3.88
N PRO A 660 -4.47 9.01 4.89
CA PRO A 660 -4.53 8.36 6.20
C PRO A 660 -5.91 8.51 6.83
N GLU A 661 -6.25 7.62 7.76
CA GLU A 661 -7.51 7.71 8.52
C GLU A 661 -7.67 9.08 9.17
N GLY A 662 -8.74 9.79 8.79
CA GLY A 662 -8.96 11.16 9.23
C GLY A 662 -10.01 11.90 8.41
N PRO A 663 -10.30 13.16 8.78
CA PRO A 663 -11.42 13.93 8.24
C PRO A 663 -11.35 14.16 6.72
N GLU A 664 -10.15 14.28 6.16
CA GLU A 664 -9.93 14.47 4.72
C GLU A 664 -10.26 13.21 3.90
N ARG A 665 -9.98 12.01 4.45
CA ARG A 665 -10.36 10.72 3.86
C ARG A 665 -11.88 10.59 3.83
N ASP A 666 -12.54 10.82 4.96
CA ASP A 666 -14.01 10.71 5.08
C ASP A 666 -14.73 11.69 4.15
N GLN A 667 -14.17 12.88 3.97
CA GLN A 667 -14.70 13.87 3.06
C GLN A 667 -14.57 13.46 1.58
N GLN A 668 -13.44 12.88 1.17
CA GLN A 668 -13.27 12.33 -0.20
C GLN A 668 -14.21 11.13 -0.45
N ILE A 669 -14.49 10.32 0.58
CA ILE A 669 -15.51 9.26 0.51
C ILE A 669 -16.90 9.84 0.24
N GLU A 670 -17.27 10.94 0.89
CA GLU A 670 -18.58 11.58 0.68
C GLU A 670 -18.68 12.31 -0.67
N VAL A 671 -17.59 12.87 -1.21
CA VAL A 671 -17.55 13.36 -2.60
C VAL A 671 -17.79 12.20 -3.56
N SER A 672 -17.09 11.08 -3.35
CA SER A 672 -17.25 9.87 -4.17
C SER A 672 -18.71 9.37 -4.21
N LYS A 673 -19.34 9.25 -3.04
CA LYS A 673 -20.75 8.82 -2.91
C LYS A 673 -21.70 9.79 -3.60
N THR A 674 -21.47 11.09 -3.50
CA THR A 674 -22.33 12.10 -4.12
C THR A 674 -22.40 11.92 -5.63
N PHE A 675 -21.25 11.81 -6.30
CA PHE A 675 -21.18 11.67 -7.75
C PHE A 675 -21.57 10.27 -8.24
N MET A 676 -21.38 9.22 -7.42
CA MET A 676 -21.95 7.90 -7.69
C MET A 676 -23.48 7.98 -7.81
N TRP A 677 -24.16 8.60 -6.85
CA TRP A 677 -25.61 8.73 -6.86
C TRP A 677 -26.11 9.61 -8.02
N LEU A 678 -25.37 10.66 -8.37
CA LEU A 678 -25.66 11.48 -9.55
C LEU A 678 -25.60 10.70 -10.87
N SER A 679 -24.63 9.80 -11.01
CA SER A 679 -24.48 8.97 -12.23
C SER A 679 -25.68 8.05 -12.48
N ILE A 680 -26.36 7.63 -11.39
CA ILE A 680 -27.54 6.75 -11.41
C ILE A 680 -28.81 7.53 -11.75
N ILE A 681 -28.90 8.82 -11.38
CA ILE A 681 -30.09 9.64 -11.66
C ILE A 681 -30.25 9.90 -13.15
N SER A 682 -29.16 10.18 -13.87
CA SER A 682 -29.17 10.41 -15.33
C SER A 682 -29.57 9.17 -16.14
N ALA A 683 -29.54 7.97 -15.56
CA ALA A 683 -30.03 6.74 -16.20
C ALA A 683 -31.55 6.50 -15.99
N GLY A 684 -32.30 7.53 -15.58
CA GLY A 684 -33.74 7.44 -15.26
C GLY A 684 -34.03 6.96 -13.83
N GLY A 685 -33.08 7.16 -12.91
CA GLY A 685 -33.16 6.70 -11.52
C GLY A 685 -34.20 7.43 -10.66
N ALA A 686 -34.82 6.70 -9.73
CA ALA A 686 -35.87 7.16 -8.83
C ALA A 686 -35.45 8.34 -7.92
N ALA A 687 -36.45 9.06 -7.38
CA ALA A 687 -36.28 10.18 -6.44
C ALA A 687 -35.36 9.87 -5.24
N LEU A 688 -35.28 8.59 -4.82
CA LEU A 688 -34.41 8.08 -3.76
C LEU A 688 -32.92 8.42 -3.97
N PHE A 689 -32.41 8.30 -5.20
CA PHE A 689 -31.00 8.57 -5.49
C PHE A 689 -30.68 10.08 -5.47
N ARG A 690 -31.68 10.94 -5.76
CA ARG A 690 -31.56 12.40 -5.62
C ARG A 690 -31.31 12.78 -4.17
N TYR A 691 -32.04 12.19 -3.23
CA TYR A 691 -31.85 12.46 -1.81
C TYR A 691 -30.49 11.98 -1.29
N LYS A 692 -30.03 10.79 -1.71
CA LYS A 692 -28.71 10.28 -1.31
C LYS A 692 -27.57 11.16 -1.84
N ALA A 693 -27.66 11.63 -3.09
CA ALA A 693 -26.72 12.60 -3.64
C ALA A 693 -26.70 13.91 -2.83
N VAL A 694 -27.88 14.44 -2.47
CA VAL A 694 -28.01 15.68 -1.68
C VAL A 694 -27.47 15.52 -0.26
N LYS A 695 -27.71 14.38 0.41
CA LYS A 695 -27.22 14.12 1.76
C LYS A 695 -25.69 14.05 1.82
N SER A 696 -25.07 13.32 0.89
CA SER A 696 -23.60 13.26 0.81
C SER A 696 -23.00 14.62 0.45
N ALA A 697 -23.64 15.40 -0.45
CA ALA A 697 -23.19 16.75 -0.76
C ALA A 697 -23.22 17.69 0.46
N GLU A 698 -24.26 17.60 1.29
CA GLU A 698 -24.39 18.37 2.52
C GLU A 698 -23.28 18.03 3.53
N GLN A 699 -22.90 16.75 3.65
CA GLN A 699 -21.80 16.30 4.51
C GLN A 699 -20.45 16.86 4.04
N VAL A 700 -20.18 16.86 2.73
CA VAL A 700 -18.97 17.46 2.17
C VAL A 700 -18.92 18.96 2.47
N LEU A 701 -20.01 19.71 2.25
CA LEU A 701 -20.01 21.16 2.47
C LEU A 701 -19.88 21.56 3.93
N ASN A 702 -20.50 20.80 4.84
CA ASN A 702 -20.39 21.08 6.27
C ASN A 702 -18.94 20.86 6.75
N SER A 703 -18.27 19.79 6.29
CA SER A 703 -16.86 19.55 6.61
C SER A 703 -15.90 20.65 6.10
N ILE A 704 -16.22 21.32 4.99
CA ILE A 704 -15.46 22.48 4.48
C ILE A 704 -15.68 23.71 5.36
N ALA A 705 -16.92 23.94 5.81
CA ALA A 705 -17.25 25.05 6.71
C ALA A 705 -16.56 24.93 8.09
N ASP A 706 -16.24 23.70 8.51
CA ASP A 706 -15.52 23.40 9.76
C ASP A 706 -13.99 23.59 9.66
N GLY A 707 -13.48 24.13 8.54
CA GLY A 707 -12.07 24.53 8.39
C GLY A 707 -11.12 23.42 7.92
N ILE A 708 -11.64 22.28 7.46
CA ILE A 708 -10.85 21.22 6.84
C ILE A 708 -10.38 21.70 5.45
N ASN A 709 -9.06 21.87 5.28
CA ASN A 709 -8.48 22.36 4.04
C ASN A 709 -8.56 21.27 2.97
N THR A 710 -9.07 21.60 1.78
CA THR A 710 -9.30 20.62 0.72
C THR A 710 -8.75 21.07 -0.62
N ASN A 711 -8.15 20.13 -1.34
CA ASN A 711 -7.88 20.22 -2.78
C ASN A 711 -9.12 19.82 -3.60
N ILE A 712 -10.33 20.16 -3.15
CA ILE A 712 -11.56 19.93 -3.94
C ILE A 712 -11.65 21.05 -4.99
N PRO A 713 -11.71 20.73 -6.29
CA PRO A 713 -11.84 21.73 -7.34
C PRO A 713 -13.10 22.61 -7.16
N SER A 714 -13.00 23.91 -7.43
CA SER A 714 -14.08 24.88 -7.19
C SER A 714 -15.40 24.55 -7.93
N ASN A 715 -15.30 23.99 -9.12
CA ASN A 715 -16.43 23.52 -9.91
C ASN A 715 -17.17 22.32 -9.27
N VAL A 716 -16.45 21.47 -8.54
CA VAL A 716 -17.08 20.39 -7.75
C VAL A 716 -17.81 20.99 -6.56
N LEU A 717 -17.21 21.98 -5.89
CA LEU A 717 -17.79 22.66 -4.73
C LEU A 717 -19.11 23.38 -5.04
N GLU A 718 -19.21 24.02 -6.20
CA GLU A 718 -20.42 24.70 -6.67
C GLU A 718 -21.59 23.74 -6.91
N VAL A 719 -21.32 22.57 -7.53
CA VAL A 719 -22.32 21.51 -7.73
C VAL A 719 -22.85 21.00 -6.39
N LEU A 720 -21.95 20.76 -5.44
CA LEU A 720 -22.33 20.33 -4.09
C LEU A 720 -23.21 21.38 -3.40
N THR A 721 -22.83 22.67 -3.49
CA THR A 721 -23.55 23.80 -2.86
C THR A 721 -24.99 23.92 -3.38
N HIS A 722 -25.19 23.72 -4.69
CA HIS A 722 -26.52 23.74 -5.28
C HIS A 722 -27.40 22.53 -4.90
N LEU A 723 -26.82 21.33 -4.75
CA LEU A 723 -27.55 20.14 -4.31
C LEU A 723 -28.13 20.32 -2.89
N LYS A 724 -27.38 20.97 -1.98
CA LYS A 724 -27.82 21.24 -0.60
C LYS A 724 -29.14 22.04 -0.50
N GLY A 725 -29.40 22.96 -1.44
CA GLY A 725 -30.61 23.81 -1.44
C GLY A 725 -31.92 23.10 -1.81
N GLN A 726 -31.87 21.88 -2.35
CA GLN A 726 -33.04 21.19 -2.95
C GLN A 726 -33.78 20.23 -1.98
N LYS A 727 -33.18 19.89 -0.83
CA LYS A 727 -33.74 19.00 0.20
C LYS A 727 -35.07 19.49 0.76
N THR A 728 -35.21 20.80 0.96
CA THR A 728 -36.38 21.43 1.57
C THR A 728 -37.64 21.30 0.70
N VAL A 729 -37.48 21.31 -0.63
CA VAL A 729 -38.60 21.27 -1.58
C VAL A 729 -39.19 19.85 -1.72
N ALA A 730 -38.35 18.83 -1.78
CA ALA A 730 -38.79 17.43 -1.87
C ALA A 730 -39.53 16.97 -0.60
N LEU A 731 -39.06 17.39 0.58
CA LEU A 731 -39.73 17.11 1.85
C LEU A 731 -41.09 17.80 1.94
N ALA A 732 -41.20 19.05 1.49
CA ALA A 732 -42.46 19.79 1.48
C ALA A 732 -43.52 19.13 0.57
N GLN A 733 -43.12 18.62 -0.60
CA GLN A 733 -44.04 17.92 -1.52
C GLN A 733 -44.58 16.61 -0.93
N PHE A 734 -43.72 15.79 -0.32
CA PHE A 734 -44.16 14.56 0.32
C PHE A 734 -45.03 14.81 1.55
N GLN A 735 -44.69 15.80 2.39
CA GLN A 735 -45.55 16.20 3.50
C GLN A 735 -46.93 16.65 2.99
N GLY A 736 -46.98 17.33 1.84
CA GLY A 736 -48.23 17.66 1.16
C GLY A 736 -49.05 16.42 0.75
N SER A 737 -48.38 15.35 0.29
CA SER A 737 -49.07 14.09 -0.06
C SER A 737 -49.66 13.35 1.13
N LEU A 738 -49.15 13.61 2.34
CA LEU A 738 -49.61 12.99 3.60
C LEU A 738 -50.68 13.82 4.32
N ALA A 739 -51.14 14.92 3.74
CA ALA A 739 -52.05 15.87 4.40
C ALA A 739 -53.36 15.24 4.92
N SER A 740 -53.82 14.12 4.33
CA SER A 740 -54.99 13.37 4.78
C SER A 740 -54.76 12.46 6.00
N TYR A 741 -53.51 12.29 6.46
CA TYR A 741 -53.12 11.37 7.54
C TYR A 741 -52.68 12.14 8.79
N ASN A 742 -53.66 12.62 9.57
CA ASN A 742 -53.44 13.57 10.67
C ASN A 742 -52.43 13.12 11.74
N ASN A 743 -52.40 11.83 12.12
CA ASN A 743 -51.45 11.35 13.14
C ASN A 743 -50.01 11.32 12.61
N ILE A 744 -49.83 10.94 11.34
CA ILE A 744 -48.52 10.96 10.66
C ILE A 744 -48.04 12.40 10.53
N THR A 745 -48.87 13.29 10.00
CA THR A 745 -48.51 14.70 9.80
C THR A 745 -48.20 15.41 11.12
N ALA A 746 -48.97 15.15 12.18
CA ALA A 746 -48.71 15.70 13.51
C ALA A 746 -47.33 15.28 14.07
N LYS A 747 -46.97 14.00 13.93
CA LYS A 747 -45.66 13.48 14.36
C LYS A 747 -44.52 14.01 13.51
N LEU A 748 -44.66 14.01 12.18
CA LEU A 748 -43.63 14.55 11.28
C LEU A 748 -43.34 16.03 11.51
N ASN A 749 -44.35 16.83 11.87
CA ASN A 749 -44.15 18.24 12.23
C ASN A 749 -43.33 18.43 13.51
N SER A 750 -43.38 17.45 14.43
CA SER A 750 -42.58 17.47 15.66
C SER A 750 -41.15 16.94 15.48
N TYR A 751 -40.85 16.32 14.34
CA TYR A 751 -39.56 15.71 14.06
C TYR A 751 -38.54 16.71 13.47
N THR A 752 -37.26 16.42 13.67
CA THR A 752 -36.16 17.15 13.00
C THR A 752 -36.21 16.91 11.50
N ASP A 753 -35.58 17.79 10.72
CA ASP A 753 -35.54 17.62 9.26
C ASP A 753 -34.82 16.33 8.83
N GLU A 754 -33.88 15.84 9.64
CA GLU A 754 -33.25 14.54 9.47
C GLU A 754 -34.24 13.38 9.62
N LEU A 755 -35.07 13.40 10.68
CA LEU A 755 -36.09 12.37 10.90
C LEU A 755 -37.22 12.45 9.86
N LYS A 756 -37.62 13.64 9.42
CA LYS A 756 -38.57 13.80 8.29
C LYS A 756 -38.01 13.19 7.01
N ALA A 757 -36.72 13.39 6.76
CA ALA A 757 -36.07 12.87 5.57
C ALA A 757 -35.82 11.35 5.64
N ALA A 758 -35.57 10.81 6.82
CA ALA A 758 -35.57 9.38 7.06
C ALA A 758 -36.94 8.75 6.80
N PHE A 759 -38.02 9.37 7.33
CA PHE A 759 -39.39 8.90 7.11
C PHE A 759 -39.79 8.96 5.64
N TRP A 760 -39.40 10.03 4.95
CA TRP A 760 -39.54 10.14 3.49
C TRP A 760 -38.80 9.01 2.76
N THR A 761 -37.56 8.74 3.15
CA THR A 761 -36.74 7.69 2.51
C THR A 761 -37.40 6.31 2.64
N ASP A 762 -37.93 5.99 3.81
CA ASP A 762 -38.51 4.68 4.10
C ASP A 762 -39.89 4.48 3.43
N PHE A 763 -40.65 5.54 3.17
CA PHE A 763 -42.07 5.41 2.76
C PHE A 763 -42.51 6.19 1.50
N ASN A 764 -41.67 7.00 0.87
CA ASN A 764 -42.07 7.81 -0.31
C ASN A 764 -42.49 6.98 -1.54
N SER A 765 -42.07 5.72 -1.62
CA SER A 765 -42.48 4.78 -2.67
C SER A 765 -43.83 4.10 -2.40
N VAL A 766 -44.39 4.23 -1.18
CA VAL A 766 -45.59 3.48 -0.77
C VAL A 766 -46.85 4.16 -1.30
N GLN A 767 -47.49 3.52 -2.28
CA GLN A 767 -48.75 3.98 -2.88
C GLN A 767 -49.99 3.33 -2.26
N ASP A 768 -49.83 2.32 -1.41
CA ASP A 768 -50.92 1.56 -0.82
C ASP A 768 -51.63 2.35 0.30
N SER A 769 -52.89 2.71 0.08
CA SER A 769 -53.70 3.43 1.06
C SER A 769 -53.98 2.62 2.33
N THR A 770 -53.98 1.28 2.27
CA THR A 770 -54.21 0.42 3.44
C THR A 770 -53.03 0.44 4.39
N PHE A 771 -51.80 0.50 3.87
CA PHE A 771 -50.58 0.73 4.63
C PHE A 771 -50.67 2.05 5.42
N TRP A 772 -50.99 3.14 4.72
CA TRP A 772 -51.04 4.47 5.32
C TRP A 772 -52.13 4.60 6.38
N ASN A 773 -53.30 4.00 6.13
CA ASN A 773 -54.38 3.93 7.11
C ASN A 773 -53.96 3.16 8.37
N ARG A 774 -53.23 2.05 8.22
CA ARG A 774 -52.73 1.26 9.35
C ARG A 774 -51.67 2.02 10.14
N LEU A 775 -50.71 2.67 9.48
CA LEU A 775 -49.67 3.46 10.15
C LEU A 775 -50.26 4.68 10.86
N ASN A 776 -51.26 5.31 10.25
CA ASN A 776 -51.97 6.46 10.80
C ASN A 776 -52.95 6.09 11.92
N SER A 777 -53.28 4.80 12.11
CA SER A 777 -54.31 4.39 13.08
C SER A 777 -53.90 4.61 14.54
N ASN A 778 -52.60 4.64 14.85
CA ASN A 778 -52.08 4.87 16.20
C ASN A 778 -50.76 5.65 16.15
N GLN A 779 -50.66 6.75 16.91
CA GLN A 779 -49.44 7.56 16.99
C GLN A 779 -48.22 6.77 17.47
N GLN A 780 -48.44 5.75 18.31
CA GLN A 780 -47.40 4.86 18.80
C GLN A 780 -46.69 4.11 17.66
N TYR A 781 -47.35 3.84 16.52
CA TYR A 781 -46.71 3.13 15.41
C TYR A 781 -45.66 3.98 14.69
N ILE A 782 -45.86 5.30 14.68
CA ILE A 782 -44.90 6.25 14.14
C ILE A 782 -43.74 6.44 15.13
N ASP A 783 -44.02 6.44 16.43
CA ASP A 783 -42.97 6.42 17.47
C ASP A 783 -42.16 5.11 17.43
N ASN A 784 -42.80 3.96 17.21
CA ASN A 784 -42.14 2.67 17.01
C ASN A 784 -41.23 2.69 15.78
N TRP A 785 -41.68 3.27 14.65
CA TRP A 785 -40.82 3.49 13.48
C TRP A 785 -39.59 4.32 13.84
N ARG A 786 -39.78 5.44 14.55
CA ARG A 786 -38.68 6.33 14.97
C ARG A 786 -37.68 5.58 15.84
N ASP A 787 -38.17 4.83 16.83
CA ASP A 787 -37.32 4.12 17.79
C ASP A 787 -36.50 3.03 17.07
N LEU A 788 -37.11 2.30 16.15
CA LEU A 788 -36.42 1.35 15.27
C LEU A 788 -35.42 2.04 14.32
N TYR A 789 -35.75 3.23 13.78
CA TYR A 789 -34.85 4.03 12.95
C TYR A 789 -33.60 4.46 13.71
N LEU A 790 -33.76 5.00 14.93
CA LEU A 790 -32.64 5.43 15.78
C LEU A 790 -31.71 4.26 16.16
N MET A 791 -32.23 3.03 16.14
CA MET A 791 -31.46 1.81 16.38
C MET A 791 -30.87 1.20 15.10
N GLY A 792 -31.17 1.76 13.92
CA GLY A 792 -30.74 1.19 12.64
C GLY A 792 -31.41 -0.15 12.30
N ALA A 793 -32.59 -0.44 12.87
CA ALA A 793 -33.30 -1.68 12.63
C ALA A 793 -33.95 -1.66 11.22
N PRO A 794 -33.71 -2.67 10.36
CA PRO A 794 -34.35 -2.75 9.04
C PRO A 794 -35.87 -2.95 9.12
N GLU A 795 -36.37 -3.51 10.23
CA GLU A 795 -37.79 -3.79 10.48
C GLU A 795 -38.67 -2.53 10.52
N ARG A 796 -38.09 -1.35 10.69
CA ARG A 796 -38.81 -0.06 10.71
C ARG A 796 -39.67 0.15 9.46
N MET A 797 -39.29 -0.41 8.31
CA MET A 797 -40.04 -0.28 7.06
C MET A 797 -41.25 -1.24 6.99
N SER A 798 -41.33 -2.22 7.89
CA SER A 798 -42.41 -3.21 7.90
C SER A 798 -43.56 -2.76 8.79
N ILE A 799 -44.72 -2.53 8.16
CA ILE A 799 -45.94 -2.17 8.89
C ILE A 799 -46.30 -3.20 9.98
N ASN A 800 -45.97 -4.47 9.77
CA ASN A 800 -46.26 -5.54 10.74
C ASN A 800 -45.39 -5.44 11.99
N PHE A 801 -44.14 -4.97 11.88
CA PHE A 801 -43.28 -4.74 13.04
C PHE A 801 -43.67 -3.45 13.76
N VAL A 802 -43.75 -2.32 13.04
CA VAL A 802 -44.04 -1.02 13.69
C VAL A 802 -45.43 -0.98 14.35
N SER A 803 -46.35 -1.86 13.94
CA SER A 803 -47.68 -1.98 14.57
C SER A 803 -47.77 -2.98 15.73
N ASP A 804 -46.73 -3.78 16.01
CA ASP A 804 -46.67 -4.72 17.14
C ASP A 804 -45.80 -4.13 18.26
N THR A 805 -46.38 -3.26 19.09
CA THR A 805 -45.64 -2.52 20.14
C THR A 805 -44.91 -3.44 21.13
N PRO A 806 -45.48 -4.56 21.64
CA PRO A 806 -44.73 -5.50 22.48
C PRO A 806 -43.47 -6.05 21.81
N LEU A 807 -43.56 -6.38 20.52
CA LEU A 807 -42.41 -6.86 19.73
C LEU A 807 -41.34 -5.77 19.59
N VAL A 808 -41.74 -4.53 19.27
CA VAL A 808 -40.83 -3.38 19.16
C VAL A 808 -40.16 -3.07 20.50
N ASN A 809 -40.89 -3.11 21.61
CA ASN A 809 -40.30 -2.90 22.95
C ASN A 809 -39.25 -3.99 23.27
N GLY A 810 -39.52 -5.25 22.90
CA GLY A 810 -38.54 -6.33 23.01
C GLY A 810 -37.29 -6.05 22.17
N MET A 811 -37.46 -5.64 20.92
CA MET A 811 -36.34 -5.26 20.05
C MET A 811 -35.53 -4.11 20.62
N VAL A 812 -36.20 -3.05 21.09
CA VAL A 812 -35.60 -1.87 21.69
C VAL A 812 -34.70 -2.23 22.87
N THR A 813 -35.16 -3.10 23.76
CA THR A 813 -34.39 -3.56 24.92
C THR A 813 -33.12 -4.31 24.51
N TYR A 814 -33.21 -5.23 23.55
CA TYR A 814 -32.06 -6.04 23.13
C TYR A 814 -31.10 -5.28 22.22
N TYR A 815 -31.59 -4.40 21.35
CA TYR A 815 -30.77 -3.67 20.35
C TYR A 815 -29.97 -2.52 20.97
N GLN A 816 -30.25 -2.14 22.22
CA GLN A 816 -29.41 -1.22 22.98
C GLN A 816 -28.04 -1.80 23.35
N VAL A 817 -27.90 -3.13 23.33
CA VAL A 817 -26.63 -3.83 23.61
C VAL A 817 -26.00 -4.25 22.28
N SER A 818 -24.85 -3.66 21.92
CA SER A 818 -24.20 -3.88 20.61
C SER A 818 -23.96 -5.36 20.29
N GLY A 819 -23.41 -6.11 21.25
CA GLY A 819 -23.13 -7.54 21.05
C GLY A 819 -24.39 -8.38 20.78
N LEU A 820 -25.53 -8.05 21.40
CA LEU A 820 -26.79 -8.78 21.16
C LEU A 820 -27.42 -8.37 19.83
N LYS A 821 -27.30 -7.09 19.47
CA LYS A 821 -27.79 -6.54 18.20
C LYS A 821 -27.13 -7.24 16.99
N GLU A 822 -25.83 -7.44 17.03
CA GLU A 822 -25.06 -8.09 15.97
C GLU A 822 -25.52 -9.54 15.73
N ILE A 823 -25.87 -10.25 16.79
CA ILE A 823 -26.41 -11.62 16.72
C ILE A 823 -27.85 -11.64 16.18
N LEU A 824 -28.68 -10.66 16.56
CA LEU A 824 -30.12 -10.67 16.25
C LEU A 824 -30.48 -10.07 14.89
N ILE A 825 -29.71 -9.10 14.37
CA ILE A 825 -30.00 -8.46 13.07
C ILE A 825 -30.02 -9.46 11.89
N PRO A 826 -29.12 -10.45 11.79
CA PRO A 826 -29.11 -11.40 10.69
C PRO A 826 -30.29 -12.39 10.68
N LEU A 827 -31.03 -12.51 11.79
CA LEU A 827 -32.14 -13.47 11.90
C LEU A 827 -33.25 -13.19 10.89
N ALA A 828 -33.85 -14.25 10.35
CA ALA A 828 -35.00 -14.13 9.47
C ALA A 828 -36.24 -13.59 10.22
N TYR A 829 -37.20 -13.03 9.47
CA TYR A 829 -38.41 -12.41 10.03
C TYR A 829 -39.09 -13.28 11.10
N ASN A 830 -39.40 -14.55 10.78
CA ASN A 830 -40.11 -15.44 11.68
C ASN A 830 -39.27 -15.83 12.91
N GLU A 831 -37.96 -15.95 12.76
CA GLU A 831 -37.04 -16.26 13.86
C GLU A 831 -37.00 -15.11 14.87
N LYS A 832 -36.90 -13.87 14.39
CA LYS A 832 -36.97 -12.67 15.25
C LYS A 832 -38.27 -12.59 16.02
N VAL A 833 -39.40 -12.77 15.32
CA VAL A 833 -40.73 -12.72 15.96
C VAL A 833 -40.83 -13.79 17.05
N ASN A 834 -40.42 -15.03 16.77
CA ASN A 834 -40.46 -16.11 17.75
C ASN A 834 -39.54 -15.84 18.95
N PHE A 835 -38.32 -15.37 18.69
CA PHE A 835 -37.34 -15.02 19.72
C PHE A 835 -37.91 -13.94 20.65
N PHE A 836 -38.28 -12.79 20.11
CA PHE A 836 -38.74 -11.68 20.94
C PHE A 836 -40.04 -12.01 21.67
N ARG A 837 -40.97 -12.76 21.06
CA ARG A 837 -42.19 -13.17 21.78
C ARG A 837 -41.92 -14.07 22.99
N LYS A 838 -40.87 -14.88 22.95
CA LYS A 838 -40.53 -15.83 24.02
C LYS A 838 -39.56 -15.24 25.05
N TYR A 839 -38.62 -14.40 24.61
CA TYR A 839 -37.49 -13.94 25.42
C TYR A 839 -37.47 -12.43 25.70
N SER A 840 -38.45 -11.64 25.22
CA SER A 840 -38.49 -10.19 25.53
C SER A 840 -38.87 -9.87 26.98
N GLN A 841 -39.32 -10.87 27.75
CA GLN A 841 -39.81 -10.71 29.13
C GLN A 841 -38.95 -11.48 30.15
N LEU A 842 -37.67 -11.69 29.85
CA LEU A 842 -36.74 -12.24 30.84
C LEU A 842 -36.63 -11.31 32.05
N ASP A 843 -36.44 -11.90 33.23
CA ASP A 843 -36.15 -11.12 34.43
C ASP A 843 -34.79 -10.40 34.26
N ASN A 844 -34.62 -9.29 34.97
CA ASN A 844 -33.44 -8.44 34.81
C ASN A 844 -32.13 -9.21 35.10
N THR A 845 -32.13 -10.16 36.03
CA THR A 845 -30.92 -10.92 36.37
C THR A 845 -30.49 -11.80 35.18
N THR A 846 -31.43 -12.55 34.61
CA THR A 846 -31.16 -13.38 33.42
C THR A 846 -30.76 -12.53 32.21
N PHE A 847 -31.44 -11.41 31.98
CA PHE A 847 -31.09 -10.50 30.87
C PHE A 847 -29.68 -9.91 31.02
N GLN A 848 -29.25 -9.56 32.23
CA GLN A 848 -27.87 -9.09 32.48
C GLN A 848 -26.83 -10.17 32.22
N LYS A 849 -27.13 -11.45 32.51
CA LYS A 849 -26.23 -12.57 32.17
C LYS A 849 -26.05 -12.72 30.67
N ILE A 850 -27.13 -12.59 29.89
CA ILE A 850 -27.07 -12.62 28.42
C ILE A 850 -26.28 -11.41 27.88
N THR A 851 -26.49 -10.23 28.47
CA THR A 851 -25.77 -9.00 28.11
C THR A 851 -24.27 -9.14 28.34
N ASN A 852 -23.86 -9.75 29.46
CA ASN A 852 -22.46 -9.94 29.83
C ASN A 852 -21.79 -11.10 29.08
N GLN A 853 -22.56 -12.09 28.63
CA GLN A 853 -22.07 -13.27 27.90
C GLN A 853 -22.97 -13.53 26.67
N PRO A 854 -22.73 -12.85 25.54
CA PRO A 854 -23.57 -12.94 24.34
C PRO A 854 -23.75 -14.37 23.79
N ASN A 855 -22.82 -15.29 24.03
CA ASN A 855 -22.92 -16.67 23.55
C ASN A 855 -24.12 -17.43 24.16
N ARG A 856 -24.68 -16.94 25.29
CA ARG A 856 -25.95 -17.43 25.83
C ARG A 856 -27.11 -17.16 24.87
N LEU A 857 -27.07 -16.05 24.14
CA LEU A 857 -28.05 -15.72 23.12
C LEU A 857 -27.90 -16.63 21.89
N GLU A 858 -26.66 -16.93 21.50
CA GLU A 858 -26.39 -17.86 20.40
C GLU A 858 -26.90 -19.27 20.72
N LEU A 859 -26.70 -19.74 21.96
CA LEU A 859 -27.28 -20.99 22.45
C LEU A 859 -28.82 -21.00 22.29
N ILE A 860 -29.50 -19.91 22.65
CA ILE A 860 -30.97 -19.80 22.48
C ILE A 860 -31.34 -19.90 21.00
N ILE A 861 -30.66 -19.15 20.14
CA ILE A 861 -30.94 -19.11 18.69
C ILE A 861 -30.71 -20.48 18.05
N GLU A 862 -29.60 -21.12 18.37
CA GLU A 862 -29.27 -22.45 17.89
C GLU A 862 -30.24 -23.51 18.42
N TYR A 863 -30.69 -23.38 19.67
CA TYR A 863 -31.74 -24.24 20.20
C TYR A 863 -33.06 -24.08 19.44
N GLU A 864 -33.46 -22.85 19.12
CA GLU A 864 -34.68 -22.62 18.34
C GLU A 864 -34.58 -23.10 16.89
N ARG A 865 -33.36 -23.14 16.33
CA ARG A 865 -33.06 -23.67 14.99
C ARG A 865 -32.83 -25.20 14.96
N GLY A 866 -32.35 -25.76 16.05
CA GLY A 866 -31.80 -27.11 16.12
C GLY A 866 -32.82 -28.23 16.36
N PHE A 867 -32.32 -29.47 16.40
CA PHE A 867 -33.13 -30.66 16.64
C PHE A 867 -33.56 -30.76 18.10
N LYS A 868 -34.87 -30.65 18.37
CA LYS A 868 -35.46 -30.74 19.72
C LYS A 868 -35.76 -32.19 20.15
N THR A 869 -35.34 -33.19 19.38
CA THR A 869 -35.71 -34.60 19.58
C THR A 869 -34.49 -35.50 19.79
N GLY A 870 -34.35 -36.04 21.00
CA GLY A 870 -33.27 -36.95 21.38
C GLY A 870 -33.06 -36.96 22.89
N PRO A 871 -32.62 -38.07 23.51
CA PRO A 871 -32.37 -38.12 24.95
C PRO A 871 -31.20 -37.21 25.39
N ASP A 872 -30.32 -36.84 24.45
CA ASP A 872 -29.13 -36.01 24.64
C ASP A 872 -29.35 -34.52 24.31
N LYS A 873 -30.56 -34.12 23.90
CA LYS A 873 -30.92 -32.75 23.51
C LYS A 873 -31.64 -31.99 24.62
N PHE A 874 -31.36 -30.69 24.69
CA PHE A 874 -31.98 -29.79 25.66
C PHE A 874 -33.45 -29.55 25.33
N ASP A 875 -34.24 -29.29 26.35
CA ASP A 875 -35.60 -28.78 26.24
C ASP A 875 -35.71 -27.32 26.72
N ASP A 876 -36.91 -26.73 26.64
CA ASP A 876 -37.12 -25.32 26.99
C ASP A 876 -36.69 -25.00 28.43
N ASN A 877 -36.91 -25.92 29.38
CA ASN A 877 -36.53 -25.71 30.78
C ASN A 877 -35.02 -25.78 30.94
N ASP A 878 -34.36 -26.69 30.24
CA ASP A 878 -32.89 -26.77 30.24
C ASP A 878 -32.25 -25.49 29.72
N ILE A 879 -32.75 -24.94 28.62
CA ILE A 879 -32.22 -23.69 28.07
C ILE A 879 -32.42 -22.54 29.05
N MET A 880 -33.59 -22.42 29.66
CA MET A 880 -33.87 -21.39 30.66
C MET A 880 -32.94 -21.52 31.88
N ASP A 881 -32.72 -22.73 32.37
CA ASP A 881 -31.81 -22.96 33.49
C ASP A 881 -30.36 -22.67 33.13
N ILE A 882 -29.92 -23.02 31.91
CA ILE A 882 -28.57 -22.73 31.42
C ILE A 882 -28.35 -21.21 31.33
N ILE A 883 -29.25 -20.47 30.68
CA ILE A 883 -29.08 -19.02 30.50
C ILE A 883 -29.24 -18.24 31.82
N ALA A 884 -29.97 -18.78 32.79
CA ALA A 884 -30.09 -18.22 34.14
C ALA A 884 -28.95 -18.65 35.08
N SER A 885 -28.12 -19.64 34.72
CA SER A 885 -27.03 -20.16 35.55
C SER A 885 -25.83 -19.21 35.65
N ASP A 886 -24.93 -19.47 36.60
CA ASP A 886 -23.63 -18.78 36.75
C ASP A 886 -22.48 -19.47 35.99
N LEU A 887 -22.78 -20.40 35.07
CA LEU A 887 -21.76 -21.06 34.24
C LEU A 887 -20.87 -20.06 33.50
N GLU A 888 -19.58 -20.37 33.41
CA GLU A 888 -18.64 -19.57 32.64
C GLU A 888 -18.88 -19.70 31.14
N GLU A 889 -18.38 -18.73 30.37
CA GLU A 889 -18.55 -18.67 28.92
C GLU A 889 -18.06 -19.94 28.22
N SER A 890 -16.97 -20.54 28.70
CA SER A 890 -16.40 -21.77 28.14
C SER A 890 -17.37 -22.96 28.26
N HIS A 891 -18.13 -23.08 29.36
CA HIS A 891 -19.17 -24.09 29.50
C HIS A 891 -20.35 -23.81 28.57
N ILE A 892 -20.79 -22.56 28.46
CA ILE A 892 -21.89 -22.19 27.57
C ILE A 892 -21.55 -22.55 26.12
N ASN A 893 -20.32 -22.29 25.68
CA ASN A 893 -19.86 -22.62 24.32
C ASN A 893 -19.86 -24.13 24.07
N LEU A 894 -19.38 -24.93 25.03
CA LEU A 894 -19.43 -26.38 24.91
C LEU A 894 -20.88 -26.90 24.87
N LEU A 895 -21.77 -26.38 25.72
CA LEU A 895 -23.18 -26.78 25.75
C LEU A 895 -23.91 -26.39 24.46
N ARG A 896 -23.57 -25.23 23.87
CA ARG A 896 -24.03 -24.80 22.55
C ARG A 896 -23.65 -25.82 21.46
N ILE A 897 -22.37 -26.19 21.39
CA ILE A 897 -21.86 -27.21 20.45
C ILE A 897 -22.51 -28.58 20.67
N LYS A 898 -22.69 -28.99 21.94
CA LYS A 898 -23.40 -30.23 22.29
C LYS A 898 -24.85 -30.20 21.78
N ASN A 899 -25.52 -29.07 21.90
CA ASN A 899 -26.91 -28.95 21.49
C ASN A 899 -27.07 -29.02 19.97
N THR A 900 -26.14 -28.44 19.20
CA THR A 900 -26.18 -28.46 17.73
C THR A 900 -25.63 -29.73 17.11
N THR A 901 -24.66 -30.39 17.74
CA THR A 901 -24.03 -31.60 17.20
C THR A 901 -24.88 -32.84 17.47
N ILE A 902 -25.27 -33.61 16.45
CA ILE A 902 -25.98 -34.88 16.67
C ILE A 902 -24.99 -35.87 17.30
N LEU A 903 -25.34 -36.50 18.43
CA LEU A 903 -24.43 -37.41 19.14
C LEU A 903 -23.87 -38.52 18.24
N ARG A 904 -24.66 -39.06 17.30
CA ARG A 904 -24.17 -40.07 16.34
C ARG A 904 -23.03 -39.54 15.46
N GLU A 905 -23.09 -38.28 15.03
CA GLU A 905 -22.02 -37.64 14.26
C GLU A 905 -20.79 -37.43 15.15
N ALA A 906 -20.99 -37.01 16.40
CA ALA A 906 -19.92 -36.85 17.36
C ALA A 906 -19.17 -38.17 17.65
N LEU A 907 -19.88 -39.30 17.66
CA LEU A 907 -19.29 -40.64 17.80
C LEU A 907 -18.46 -41.05 16.58
N GLN A 908 -18.87 -40.65 15.37
CA GLN A 908 -18.09 -40.91 14.17
C GLN A 908 -16.79 -40.10 14.19
N GLU A 909 -16.89 -38.80 14.49
CA GLU A 909 -15.72 -37.93 14.62
C GLU A 909 -14.78 -38.36 15.76
N TYR A 910 -15.31 -38.94 16.83
CA TYR A 910 -14.49 -39.55 17.88
C TYR A 910 -13.57 -40.64 17.31
N ILE A 911 -14.09 -41.53 16.45
CA ILE A 911 -13.30 -42.59 15.80
C ILE A 911 -12.23 -41.98 14.90
N ASP A 912 -12.56 -40.91 14.19
CA ASP A 912 -11.70 -40.33 13.16
C ASP A 912 -10.59 -39.45 13.74
N ARG A 913 -10.84 -38.76 14.86
CA ARG A 913 -9.95 -37.71 15.40
C ARG A 913 -9.24 -38.07 16.70
N ILE A 914 -9.77 -39.01 17.49
CA ILE A 914 -9.20 -39.37 18.79
C ILE A 914 -8.23 -40.54 18.64
N ASN A 915 -7.01 -40.38 19.18
CA ASN A 915 -6.02 -41.44 19.17
C ASN A 915 -6.35 -42.50 20.22
N ASN A 916 -6.96 -43.61 19.80
CA ASN A 916 -7.36 -44.70 20.68
C ASN A 916 -6.24 -45.75 20.81
N GLN A 917 -5.85 -46.04 22.05
CA GLN A 917 -4.83 -47.03 22.38
C GLN A 917 -5.40 -48.09 23.32
N THR A 918 -5.11 -49.36 23.04
CA THR A 918 -5.53 -50.47 23.92
C THR A 918 -4.53 -50.66 25.05
N ILE A 919 -4.99 -50.61 26.30
CA ILE A 919 -4.14 -50.90 27.46
C ILE A 919 -4.20 -52.39 27.87
N PRO A 920 -3.07 -52.97 28.35
CA PRO A 920 -3.05 -54.33 28.86
C PRO A 920 -3.99 -54.53 30.05
N VAL A 921 -4.57 -55.73 30.15
CA VAL A 921 -5.46 -56.10 31.28
C VAL A 921 -4.73 -55.95 32.61
N ASP A 922 -3.44 -56.32 32.69
CA ASP A 922 -2.62 -56.16 33.91
C ASP A 922 -2.58 -54.71 34.41
N ARG A 923 -2.49 -53.74 33.49
CA ARG A 923 -2.53 -52.31 33.81
C ARG A 923 -3.92 -51.90 34.32
N ILE A 924 -4.98 -52.43 33.72
CA ILE A 924 -6.36 -52.20 34.20
C ILE A 924 -6.55 -52.77 35.60
N ILE A 925 -5.98 -53.95 35.90
CA ILE A 925 -6.03 -54.55 37.24
C ILE A 925 -5.30 -53.66 38.25
N GLN A 926 -4.13 -53.11 37.90
CA GLN A 926 -3.43 -52.15 38.77
C GLN A 926 -4.28 -50.91 39.08
N ILE A 927 -4.92 -50.32 38.07
CA ILE A 927 -5.83 -49.17 38.26
C ILE A 927 -7.05 -49.59 39.09
N HIS A 928 -7.60 -50.78 38.83
CA HIS A 928 -8.73 -51.35 39.58
C HIS A 928 -8.40 -51.57 41.06
N ASP A 929 -7.17 -51.99 41.36
CA ASP A 929 -6.67 -52.20 42.72
C ASP A 929 -6.27 -50.91 43.43
N GLY A 930 -6.37 -49.76 42.76
CA GLY A 930 -6.19 -48.44 43.36
C GLY A 930 -4.74 -47.96 43.40
N GLU A 931 -3.86 -48.46 42.51
CA GLU A 931 -2.48 -47.97 42.35
C GLU A 931 -2.35 -46.43 42.20
N PRO A 932 -3.20 -45.72 41.43
CA PRO A 932 -3.15 -44.24 41.37
C PRO A 932 -3.68 -43.56 42.65
N PHE A 933 -4.06 -44.33 43.66
CA PHE A 933 -4.78 -43.87 44.84
C PHE A 933 -4.14 -44.50 46.08
N THR A 934 -2.80 -44.46 46.15
CA THR A 934 -1.99 -45.09 47.24
C THR A 934 -2.30 -44.54 48.64
N PHE A 935 -2.91 -43.36 48.77
CA PHE A 935 -3.38 -42.82 50.05
C PHE A 935 -4.69 -43.49 50.55
N PHE A 936 -5.31 -44.37 49.77
CA PHE A 936 -6.48 -45.15 50.17
C PHE A 936 -6.15 -46.41 51.00
N SER A 937 -4.86 -46.71 51.20
CA SER A 937 -4.42 -47.87 52.00
C SER A 937 -4.28 -47.63 53.51
N THR A 938 -4.56 -46.43 54.05
CA THR A 938 -4.51 -46.13 55.51
C THR A 938 -5.89 -46.14 56.21
N PRO A 939 -6.01 -46.60 57.49
CA PRO A 939 -7.27 -47.09 58.12
C PRO A 939 -8.33 -45.99 58.43
N PRO A 940 -9.63 -46.34 58.56
CA PRO A 940 -10.12 -47.39 59.48
C PRO A 940 -10.80 -48.61 58.83
N ASN A 941 -11.03 -48.66 57.52
CA ASN A 941 -11.67 -49.81 56.87
C ASN A 941 -11.26 -50.01 55.39
N PRO A 942 -9.97 -50.35 55.13
CA PRO A 942 -9.40 -50.40 53.78
C PRO A 942 -10.15 -51.35 52.84
N ASN A 943 -10.71 -52.46 53.35
CA ASN A 943 -11.46 -53.42 52.54
C ASN A 943 -12.79 -52.89 52.03
N ARG A 944 -13.53 -52.10 52.84
CA ARG A 944 -14.80 -51.47 52.38
C ARG A 944 -14.53 -50.33 51.39
N ARG A 945 -13.45 -49.58 51.62
CA ARG A 945 -13.03 -48.44 50.78
C ARG A 945 -12.49 -48.89 49.43
N ALA A 946 -11.59 -49.86 49.41
CA ALA A 946 -11.13 -50.52 48.18
C ALA A 946 -12.29 -51.15 47.41
N ALA A 947 -13.24 -51.82 48.09
CA ALA A 947 -14.42 -52.39 47.43
C ALA A 947 -15.34 -51.33 46.77
N ARG A 948 -15.39 -50.10 47.29
CA ARG A 948 -16.15 -49.00 46.67
C ARG A 948 -15.43 -48.46 45.43
N ILE A 949 -14.13 -48.23 45.50
CA ILE A 949 -13.32 -47.75 44.36
C ILE A 949 -13.29 -48.77 43.21
N LYS A 950 -13.22 -50.06 43.55
CA LYS A 950 -13.32 -51.15 42.59
C LYS A 950 -14.61 -51.09 41.76
N ARG A 951 -15.70 -50.57 42.33
CA ARG A 951 -17.03 -50.44 41.68
C ARG A 951 -17.24 -49.15 40.89
N THR A 952 -16.42 -48.12 41.08
CA THR A 952 -16.51 -46.82 40.39
C THR A 952 -15.51 -46.74 39.25
N ASN A 953 -15.83 -46.14 38.10
CA ASN A 953 -14.79 -45.91 37.09
C ASN A 953 -13.70 -44.95 37.62
N THR A 954 -12.47 -45.16 37.17
CA THR A 954 -11.31 -44.32 37.49
C THR A 954 -10.69 -43.86 36.18
N LEU A 955 -10.51 -42.55 36.06
CA LEU A 955 -9.91 -41.89 34.91
C LEU A 955 -8.65 -41.16 35.38
N LEU A 956 -7.51 -41.49 34.78
CA LEU A 956 -6.24 -40.80 34.98
C LEU A 956 -6.01 -39.89 33.78
N VAL A 957 -5.60 -38.65 34.02
CA VAL A 957 -5.42 -37.63 32.97
C VAL A 957 -4.04 -37.00 33.09
N GLU A 958 -3.35 -36.91 31.97
CA GLU A 958 -2.14 -36.10 31.82
C GLU A 958 -2.38 -34.97 30.83
N ILE A 959 -2.01 -33.74 31.18
CA ILE A 959 -2.20 -32.55 30.36
C ILE A 959 -0.86 -31.86 30.17
N GLN A 960 -0.43 -31.72 28.92
CA GLN A 960 0.67 -30.84 28.54
C GLN A 960 0.11 -29.61 27.83
N LYS A 961 0.45 -28.44 28.35
CA LYS A 961 0.07 -27.13 27.78
C LYS A 961 1.16 -26.60 26.87
N TYR A 962 0.77 -25.87 25.84
CA TYR A 962 1.69 -25.20 24.92
C TYR A 962 1.24 -23.75 24.65
N SER A 963 2.17 -22.81 24.74
CA SER A 963 2.01 -21.40 24.34
C SER A 963 3.05 -21.11 23.26
N ASP A 964 2.63 -20.57 22.11
CA ASP A 964 3.50 -20.33 20.95
C ASP A 964 4.29 -21.57 20.47
N GLY A 965 3.69 -22.76 20.61
CA GLY A 965 4.33 -24.03 20.27
C GLY A 965 5.35 -24.54 21.28
N ILE A 966 5.60 -23.83 22.38
CA ILE A 966 6.54 -24.22 23.44
C ILE A 966 5.78 -24.85 24.62
N PRO A 967 6.20 -26.02 25.14
CA PRO A 967 5.61 -26.59 26.36
C PRO A 967 5.69 -25.61 27.53
N SER A 968 4.54 -25.32 28.15
CA SER A 968 4.43 -24.44 29.32
C SER A 968 4.27 -25.28 30.60
N GLY A 969 5.29 -25.23 31.46
CA GLY A 969 5.31 -25.93 32.74
C GLY A 969 5.42 -27.45 32.65
N ASP A 970 5.34 -28.09 33.82
CA ASP A 970 5.35 -29.55 33.96
C ASP A 970 4.01 -30.17 33.52
N ILE A 971 4.05 -31.46 33.16
CA ILE A 971 2.85 -32.25 32.86
C ILE A 971 1.95 -32.30 34.09
N ILE A 972 0.72 -31.79 33.95
CA ILE A 972 -0.30 -31.82 35.00
C ILE A 972 -0.92 -33.21 35.02
N LYS A 973 -1.03 -33.81 36.21
CA LYS A 973 -1.66 -35.13 36.39
C LYS A 973 -2.87 -35.01 37.29
N GLU A 974 -4.01 -35.49 36.81
CA GLU A 974 -5.30 -35.40 37.50
C GLU A 974 -6.03 -36.73 37.45
N ASN A 975 -6.76 -37.05 38.53
CA ASN A 975 -7.51 -38.30 38.63
C ASN A 975 -8.95 -38.04 39.04
N TYR A 976 -9.87 -38.73 38.37
CA TYR A 976 -11.31 -38.57 38.53
C TYR A 976 -11.98 -39.90 38.86
N LEU A 977 -13.05 -39.81 39.64
CA LEU A 977 -13.92 -40.94 39.98
C LEU A 977 -15.35 -40.68 39.49
N SER A 978 -15.93 -41.69 38.84
CA SER A 978 -17.34 -41.68 38.48
C SER A 978 -18.23 -41.89 39.71
N GLY A 979 -19.34 -41.16 39.77
CA GLY A 979 -20.36 -41.27 40.84
C GLY A 979 -20.88 -39.92 41.31
N ASP A 980 -22.09 -39.91 41.85
CA ASP A 980 -22.71 -38.70 42.40
C ASP A 980 -21.95 -38.15 43.63
N GLN A 981 -22.24 -36.89 43.98
CA GLN A 981 -21.60 -36.19 45.10
C GLN A 981 -21.64 -37.00 46.40
N ILE A 982 -22.77 -37.64 46.70
CA ILE A 982 -22.96 -38.40 47.94
C ILE A 982 -22.06 -39.64 47.95
N SER A 983 -21.94 -40.32 46.81
CA SER A 983 -21.14 -41.52 46.63
C SER A 983 -19.65 -41.22 46.70
N ILE A 984 -19.21 -40.12 46.08
CA ILE A 984 -17.82 -39.66 46.17
C ILE A 984 -17.50 -39.16 47.58
N GLN A 985 -18.37 -38.37 48.21
CA GLN A 985 -18.15 -37.91 49.59
C GLN A 985 -18.06 -39.08 50.58
N LYS A 986 -18.81 -40.17 50.38
CA LYS A 986 -18.67 -41.41 51.18
C LYS A 986 -17.32 -42.10 50.98
N ILE A 987 -16.69 -41.97 49.82
CA ILE A 987 -15.33 -42.46 49.55
C ILE A 987 -14.30 -41.52 50.20
N LEU A 988 -14.56 -40.21 50.17
CA LEU A 988 -13.65 -39.16 50.65
C LEU A 988 -13.66 -38.94 52.17
N ASN A 989 -14.81 -39.02 52.83
CA ASN A 989 -14.95 -38.89 54.30
C ASN A 989 -14.15 -39.94 55.09
N GLU A 990 -13.70 -40.99 54.41
CA GLU A 990 -12.88 -42.07 54.98
C GLU A 990 -11.37 -41.85 54.72
N VAL A 991 -10.96 -40.70 54.14
CA VAL A 991 -9.56 -40.24 53.93
C VAL A 991 -9.24 -39.09 54.89
N PRO A 992 -8.08 -39.09 55.58
CA PRO A 992 -7.59 -37.89 56.27
C PRO A 992 -7.37 -36.74 55.28
N GLN A 993 -7.86 -35.53 55.59
CA GLN A 993 -7.72 -34.36 54.70
C GLN A 993 -6.26 -34.05 54.34
N SER A 994 -5.31 -34.37 55.22
CA SER A 994 -3.86 -34.21 54.99
C SER A 994 -3.27 -35.17 53.94
N GLN A 995 -4.03 -36.19 53.52
CA GLN A 995 -3.64 -37.16 52.50
C GLN A 995 -4.39 -36.97 51.18
N LEU A 996 -5.39 -36.08 51.15
CA LEU A 996 -6.02 -35.63 49.92
C LEU A 996 -5.14 -34.55 49.31
N ASP A 997 -4.16 -34.97 48.51
CA ASP A 997 -3.46 -34.02 47.65
C ASP A 997 -4.43 -33.53 46.58
N SER A 998 -4.96 -32.33 46.78
CA SER A 998 -5.91 -31.69 45.87
C SER A 998 -5.31 -31.41 44.50
N SER A 999 -3.99 -31.53 44.34
CA SER A 999 -3.32 -31.44 43.04
C SER A 999 -3.49 -32.69 42.18
N PHE A 1000 -3.75 -33.85 42.79
CA PHE A 1000 -3.77 -35.15 42.09
C PHE A 1000 -5.17 -35.76 41.98
N PHE A 1001 -6.03 -35.63 42.99
CA PHE A 1001 -7.45 -36.02 42.88
C PHE A 1001 -8.33 -34.79 42.68
N ARG A 1002 -9.20 -34.83 41.66
CA ARG A 1002 -10.12 -33.73 41.32
C ARG A 1002 -11.57 -34.17 41.50
N ASP A 1003 -12.34 -33.37 42.22
CA ASP A 1003 -13.80 -33.48 42.28
C ASP A 1003 -14.43 -32.13 41.87
N ILE A 1004 -15.75 -32.12 41.75
CA ILE A 1004 -16.52 -30.93 41.39
C ILE A 1004 -16.61 -29.98 42.59
N THR A 1005 -16.17 -28.74 42.41
CA THR A 1005 -16.22 -27.70 43.45
C THR A 1005 -17.59 -27.01 43.51
N ASN A 1006 -18.22 -26.79 42.35
CA ASN A 1006 -19.56 -26.20 42.24
C ASN A 1006 -20.56 -27.22 41.66
N HIS A 1007 -21.26 -27.91 42.56
CA HIS A 1007 -22.21 -28.95 42.15
C HIS A 1007 -23.49 -28.39 41.51
N ASP A 1008 -23.89 -27.17 41.82
CA ASP A 1008 -25.11 -26.56 41.26
C ASP A 1008 -24.91 -26.24 39.77
N GLU A 1009 -23.78 -25.62 39.43
CA GLU A 1009 -23.37 -25.39 38.05
C GLU A 1009 -23.12 -26.71 37.31
N PHE A 1010 -22.41 -27.65 37.92
CA PHE A 1010 -22.17 -28.96 37.31
C PHE A 1010 -23.47 -29.72 37.02
N ASN A 1011 -24.48 -29.62 37.91
CA ASN A 1011 -25.80 -30.23 37.70
C ASN A 1011 -26.52 -29.65 36.47
N ILE A 1012 -26.24 -28.41 36.09
CA ILE A 1012 -26.74 -27.79 34.86
C ILE A 1012 -25.90 -28.25 33.66
N PHE A 1013 -24.58 -28.22 33.78
CA PHE A 1013 -23.65 -28.62 32.73
C PHE A 1013 -23.82 -30.08 32.27
N LYS A 1014 -24.03 -31.00 33.21
CA LYS A 1014 -24.13 -32.44 32.93
C LYS A 1014 -25.49 -32.85 32.35
N ARG A 1015 -26.45 -31.95 32.20
CA ARG A 1015 -27.80 -32.29 31.73
C ARG A 1015 -27.77 -32.94 30.36
N LYS A 1016 -28.66 -33.92 30.21
CA LYS A 1016 -28.81 -34.70 28.97
C LYS A 1016 -27.50 -35.36 28.52
N ALA A 1017 -26.67 -35.83 29.46
CA ALA A 1017 -25.57 -36.76 29.19
C ALA A 1017 -26.13 -38.20 29.20
N PHE A 1018 -26.48 -38.72 28.02
CA PHE A 1018 -27.11 -40.04 27.83
C PHE A 1018 -26.48 -40.80 26.66
N ASP A 1019 -26.43 -42.13 26.77
CA ASP A 1019 -26.03 -42.99 25.64
C ASP A 1019 -27.17 -43.18 24.62
N LEU A 1020 -26.81 -43.52 23.38
CA LEU A 1020 -27.76 -43.90 22.33
C LEU A 1020 -28.15 -45.38 22.49
N GLY A 1021 -29.45 -45.64 22.67
CA GLY A 1021 -30.02 -46.99 22.50
C GLY A 1021 -29.86 -47.97 23.65
N ASP A 1022 -28.95 -47.76 24.61
CA ASP A 1022 -28.84 -48.59 25.83
C ASP A 1022 -29.98 -48.24 26.80
N LYS A 1023 -31.11 -48.92 26.62
CA LYS A 1023 -32.27 -48.83 27.50
C LYS A 1023 -32.05 -49.73 28.72
N ASN A 1024 -32.11 -49.14 29.92
CA ASN A 1024 -32.26 -49.92 31.16
C ASN A 1024 -33.56 -50.76 31.11
N PRO A 1025 -33.71 -51.81 31.96
CA PRO A 1025 -34.98 -52.49 32.14
C PRO A 1025 -36.06 -51.46 32.52
N GLY A 1026 -36.92 -51.08 31.56
CA GLY A 1026 -37.83 -49.94 31.69
C GLY A 1026 -37.83 -48.95 30.51
N GLY A 1027 -36.92 -49.09 29.55
CA GLY A 1027 -36.97 -48.34 28.28
C GLY A 1027 -36.30 -46.96 28.29
N ILE A 1028 -35.65 -46.59 29.39
CA ILE A 1028 -35.00 -45.28 29.62
C ILE A 1028 -33.52 -45.38 29.24
N SER A 1029 -33.03 -44.44 28.43
CA SER A 1029 -31.60 -44.32 28.08
C SER A 1029 -30.74 -44.23 29.34
N ARG A 1030 -29.59 -44.90 29.35
CA ARG A 1030 -28.67 -44.88 30.48
C ARG A 1030 -28.06 -43.48 30.67
N SER A 1031 -28.31 -42.89 31.84
CA SER A 1031 -27.72 -41.62 32.27
C SER A 1031 -26.23 -41.77 32.54
N ARG A 1032 -25.45 -40.78 32.10
CA ARG A 1032 -23.97 -40.69 32.20
C ARG A 1032 -23.52 -39.40 32.88
N VAL A 1033 -24.45 -38.74 33.59
CA VAL A 1033 -24.28 -37.39 34.14
C VAL A 1033 -23.15 -37.28 35.18
N ASP A 1034 -22.79 -38.37 35.86
CA ASP A 1034 -21.76 -38.38 36.91
C ASP A 1034 -20.50 -39.17 36.52
N ASP A 1035 -20.32 -39.41 35.22
CA ASP A 1035 -19.13 -40.11 34.70
C ASP A 1035 -17.89 -39.21 34.82
N SER A 1036 -16.74 -39.85 35.07
CA SER A 1036 -15.45 -39.20 35.32
C SER A 1036 -15.01 -38.28 34.18
N GLU A 1037 -15.32 -38.65 32.95
CA GLU A 1037 -15.00 -37.95 31.73
C GLU A 1037 -15.78 -36.62 31.65
N VAL A 1038 -17.06 -36.60 32.03
CA VAL A 1038 -17.88 -35.36 32.04
C VAL A 1038 -17.39 -34.41 33.13
N LYS A 1039 -17.01 -34.94 34.30
CA LYS A 1039 -16.40 -34.15 35.39
C LYS A 1039 -15.06 -33.54 34.98
N PHE A 1040 -14.22 -34.32 34.30
CA PHE A 1040 -12.97 -33.82 33.75
C PHE A 1040 -13.22 -32.63 32.82
N ILE A 1041 -14.12 -32.77 31.84
CA ILE A 1041 -14.38 -31.69 30.88
C ILE A 1041 -14.88 -30.42 31.59
N TYR A 1042 -15.75 -30.57 32.58
CA TYR A 1042 -16.20 -29.42 33.39
C TYR A 1042 -15.04 -28.69 34.08
N ASN A 1043 -14.16 -29.43 34.77
CA ASN A 1043 -13.00 -28.84 35.47
C ASN A 1043 -11.95 -28.32 34.48
N PHE A 1044 -11.72 -29.00 33.36
CA PHE A 1044 -10.80 -28.56 32.32
C PHE A 1044 -11.20 -27.19 31.76
N LEU A 1045 -12.49 -26.96 31.55
CA LEU A 1045 -13.02 -25.67 31.08
C LEU A 1045 -12.83 -24.54 32.10
N ASN A 1046 -12.89 -24.84 33.40
CA ASN A 1046 -12.59 -23.89 34.48
C ASN A 1046 -11.08 -23.60 34.60
N ASP A 1047 -10.29 -24.67 34.72
CA ASP A 1047 -8.94 -24.57 35.26
C ASP A 1047 -7.88 -24.44 34.18
N HIS A 1048 -8.19 -24.84 32.93
CA HIS A 1048 -7.18 -25.06 31.90
C HIS A 1048 -7.48 -24.40 30.56
N TRP A 1049 -8.73 -24.37 30.11
CA TRP A 1049 -9.11 -23.90 28.77
C TRP A 1049 -8.52 -22.54 28.37
N ASN A 1050 -8.56 -21.57 29.29
CA ASN A 1050 -8.07 -20.20 29.04
C ASN A 1050 -6.56 -20.01 29.26
N THR A 1051 -5.81 -21.08 29.55
CA THR A 1051 -4.39 -20.98 29.98
C THR A 1051 -3.36 -21.25 28.88
N ALA A 1052 -3.77 -21.79 27.72
CA ALA A 1052 -2.89 -22.15 26.62
C ALA A 1052 -3.67 -22.25 25.29
N ASP A 1053 -2.95 -22.24 24.17
CA ASP A 1053 -3.54 -22.33 22.81
C ASP A 1053 -3.47 -23.73 22.22
N ARG A 1054 -2.64 -24.59 22.81
CA ARG A 1054 -2.61 -26.02 22.49
C ARG A 1054 -2.53 -26.87 23.75
N PHE A 1055 -3.25 -27.99 23.73
CA PHE A 1055 -3.27 -29.01 24.78
C PHE A 1055 -3.05 -30.40 24.20
N ASP A 1056 -2.10 -31.12 24.76
CA ASP A 1056 -1.96 -32.56 24.53
C ASP A 1056 -2.48 -33.28 25.78
N ILE A 1057 -3.58 -34.02 25.63
CA ILE A 1057 -4.34 -34.63 26.74
C ILE A 1057 -4.34 -36.15 26.57
N VAL A 1058 -3.88 -36.85 27.60
CA VAL A 1058 -3.84 -38.32 27.63
C VAL A 1058 -4.77 -38.82 28.72
N PHE A 1059 -5.79 -39.57 28.32
CA PHE A 1059 -6.72 -40.25 29.22
C PHE A 1059 -6.33 -41.72 29.36
N GLU A 1060 -6.22 -42.23 30.59
CA GLU A 1060 -6.11 -43.66 30.89
C GLU A 1060 -7.29 -44.06 31.77
N SER A 1061 -8.22 -44.85 31.22
CA SER A 1061 -9.50 -45.18 31.89
C SER A 1061 -9.57 -46.66 32.24
N LYS A 1062 -10.11 -46.94 33.43
CA LYS A 1062 -10.36 -48.32 33.89
C LYS A 1062 -11.40 -49.04 33.04
N LEU A 1063 -12.43 -48.31 32.60
CA LEU A 1063 -13.50 -48.84 31.76
C LEU A 1063 -13.45 -48.22 30.36
N TYR A 1064 -13.99 -48.92 29.37
CA TYR A 1064 -14.16 -48.38 28.04
C TYR A 1064 -15.08 -47.15 28.05
N THR A 1065 -14.68 -46.11 27.32
CA THR A 1065 -15.35 -44.81 27.30
C THR A 1065 -16.78 -44.93 26.78
N CYS A 1066 -17.76 -44.39 27.54
CA CYS A 1066 -19.18 -44.42 27.19
C CYS A 1066 -19.51 -43.56 25.95
N GLN A 1067 -20.63 -43.79 25.27
CA GLN A 1067 -20.99 -43.01 24.07
C GLN A 1067 -21.19 -41.53 24.39
N SER A 1068 -21.89 -41.20 25.48
CA SER A 1068 -22.03 -39.81 25.90
C SER A 1068 -20.66 -39.16 26.17
N CYS A 1069 -19.75 -39.90 26.80
CA CYS A 1069 -18.41 -39.46 27.16
C CYS A 1069 -17.54 -39.19 25.92
N GLN A 1070 -17.62 -40.08 24.92
CA GLN A 1070 -17.02 -39.90 23.59
C GLN A 1070 -17.55 -38.62 22.93
N GLY A 1071 -18.86 -38.37 23.02
CA GLY A 1071 -19.47 -37.13 22.56
C GLY A 1071 -18.86 -35.88 23.20
N TYR A 1072 -18.68 -35.86 24.54
CA TYR A 1072 -18.07 -34.72 25.24
C TYR A 1072 -16.62 -34.45 24.81
N TYR A 1073 -15.83 -35.47 24.49
CA TYR A 1073 -14.50 -35.27 23.90
C TYR A 1073 -14.58 -34.63 22.53
N THR A 1074 -15.49 -35.09 21.67
CA THR A 1074 -15.69 -34.49 20.36
C THR A 1074 -16.23 -33.06 20.45
N TYR A 1075 -17.15 -32.76 21.37
CA TYR A 1075 -17.65 -31.40 21.58
C TYR A 1075 -16.52 -30.46 21.99
N LEU A 1076 -15.58 -30.93 22.84
CA LEU A 1076 -14.40 -30.16 23.21
C LEU A 1076 -13.45 -29.96 22.02
N LEU A 1077 -13.25 -30.97 21.16
CA LEU A 1077 -12.45 -30.81 19.93
C LEU A 1077 -13.07 -29.76 18.98
N LYS A 1078 -14.37 -29.84 18.74
CA LYS A 1078 -15.09 -28.86 17.90
C LYS A 1078 -15.02 -27.46 18.46
N MET A 1079 -15.10 -27.33 19.78
CA MET A 1079 -14.88 -26.06 20.46
C MET A 1079 -13.44 -25.57 20.26
N GLY A 1080 -12.45 -26.47 20.30
CA GLY A 1080 -11.08 -26.17 19.92
C GLY A 1080 -10.99 -25.53 18.54
N ASP A 1081 -11.54 -26.21 17.53
CA ASP A 1081 -11.53 -25.75 16.14
C ASP A 1081 -12.19 -24.38 15.98
N GLU A 1082 -13.34 -24.16 16.63
CA GLU A 1082 -14.10 -22.92 16.55
C GLU A 1082 -13.35 -21.74 17.18
N PHE A 1083 -12.66 -21.96 18.30
CA PHE A 1083 -11.92 -20.92 19.03
C PHE A 1083 -10.42 -20.90 18.70
N GLY A 1084 -9.98 -21.57 17.63
CA GLY A 1084 -8.60 -21.56 17.16
C GLY A 1084 -7.59 -22.25 18.10
N LYS A 1085 -8.06 -23.15 18.98
CA LYS A 1085 -7.21 -23.93 19.90
C LYS A 1085 -6.97 -25.33 19.37
N THR A 1086 -5.75 -25.84 19.54
CA THR A 1086 -5.39 -27.21 19.11
C THR A 1086 -5.48 -28.17 20.28
N LEU A 1087 -6.32 -29.21 20.16
CA LEU A 1087 -6.42 -30.28 21.16
C LEU A 1087 -6.02 -31.63 20.56
N ASN A 1088 -4.98 -32.24 21.11
CA ASN A 1088 -4.57 -33.59 20.77
C ASN A 1088 -4.97 -34.54 21.90
N ILE A 1089 -6.02 -35.33 21.66
CA ILE A 1089 -6.56 -36.23 22.67
C ILE A 1089 -6.16 -37.68 22.36
N THR A 1090 -5.54 -38.33 23.33
CA THR A 1090 -5.25 -39.77 23.31
C THR A 1090 -6.06 -40.47 24.40
N VAL A 1091 -6.83 -41.50 24.04
CA VAL A 1091 -7.61 -42.31 24.98
C VAL A 1091 -7.03 -43.72 25.06
N LYS A 1092 -6.57 -44.08 26.25
CA LYS A 1092 -6.03 -45.39 26.61
C LYS A 1092 -7.08 -46.16 27.41
N SER A 1093 -7.72 -47.15 26.78
CA SER A 1093 -8.76 -47.99 27.41
C SER A 1093 -8.78 -49.39 26.79
N ASN A 1094 -9.60 -50.32 27.28
CA ASN A 1094 -9.74 -51.64 26.66
C ASN A 1094 -11.20 -51.90 26.24
N PRO A 1095 -11.49 -52.09 24.94
CA PRO A 1095 -12.85 -52.24 24.43
C PRO A 1095 -13.57 -53.49 24.93
N LYS A 1096 -12.84 -54.46 25.51
CA LYS A 1096 -13.43 -55.67 26.13
C LYS A 1096 -13.90 -55.45 27.57
N ILE A 1097 -13.60 -54.30 28.18
CA ILE A 1097 -13.88 -54.02 29.59
C ILE A 1097 -14.85 -52.84 29.68
N GLY A 1098 -16.15 -53.12 29.57
CA GLY A 1098 -17.21 -52.10 29.64
C GLY A 1098 -17.78 -51.89 31.04
N THR A 1099 -17.57 -52.85 31.95
CA THR A 1099 -18.08 -52.83 33.31
C THR A 1099 -17.03 -53.35 34.30
N ALA A 1100 -17.20 -53.02 35.59
CA ALA A 1100 -16.32 -53.53 36.64
C ALA A 1100 -16.36 -55.07 36.76
N SER A 1101 -17.46 -55.71 36.32
CA SER A 1101 -17.60 -57.17 36.30
C SER A 1101 -16.70 -57.84 35.25
N ASP A 1102 -16.45 -57.16 34.12
CA ASP A 1102 -15.62 -57.69 33.04
C ASP A 1102 -14.15 -57.83 33.43
N ILE A 1103 -13.70 -57.06 34.44
CA ILE A 1103 -12.36 -57.11 35.03
C ILE A 1103 -12.16 -58.36 35.88
N ILE A 1104 -13.24 -58.93 36.43
CA ILE A 1104 -13.17 -60.12 37.32
C ILE A 1104 -13.18 -61.42 36.48
N ILE A 1105 -13.66 -61.35 35.24
CA ILE A 1105 -13.83 -62.49 34.33
C ILE A 1105 -12.61 -62.70 33.41
N ASN A 1106 -11.83 -61.65 33.15
CA ASN A 1106 -10.56 -61.69 32.41
C ASN A 1106 -9.38 -61.63 33.38
#